data_AF-A0A2E7S2A3-F1
#
_entry.id   AF-A0A2E7S2A3-F1
#
_cell.length_a   1.000
_cell.length_b   1.000
_cell.length_c   1.000
_cell.angle_alpha   90.00
_cell.angle_beta   90.00
_cell.angle_gamma   90.00
#
_symmetry.space_group_name_H-M   'P 1'
#
loop_
_entity.id
_entity.type
_entity.pdbx_description
1 polymer ?
#
loop_
_entity_poly.entity_id
_entity_poly.type
_entity_poly.pdbx_seq_one_letter_code
_entity_poly.pdbx_strand_id
1 'polypeptide(L)'
;MDSTPPYQPLRVAASCLVVSLLVLLGLGAWAGGFLPLGLGEATVSVRSTHPDDRPTIPRCDLRDTLGTLHQVGGQSEAPATVVVFLSPTCPISRSYVPMLGRLHRAAASRRVRVLGILVAGNEDSTSELRVGFPLVSETSRPEAKALRVCLGPTHVPEAFVIDSAGRLCYRGRIDDHYIDVGRRRQQTTHRDLARAIDTVLSGGSRELTRTPPVGCLLDSPPGEAEPAKSVTWSSHVAELVHRRCGRCHRAETPAPFPLRTYDDVAARSRQVLDVVTRRIMPPWKPRPEFGHFRDELRLDDSELALLRKWLESGLPRGDMATAPVAPVYRGGWVLGEPDLVLTMPEAALIPAEGDDVYWYFVIPSGLVSDRMITAIDFRPGNSRVVHHASFRYDDTGRARLLDATDPAPGYRRHGGWGFSSGGTLGGWAAGIQPQRLAPGLGRPITAGSDFVLQVHYHPTGQPERDRSRVGIYFLPERSPSVGSAAPEITPVVEIFVGDMSLEIPPGRSDLYHPAEYTLPVPVTIHSVLPHMHLLGRRCRSWAVLPNGRKVPLVAVDDWDFNWQGQYHLRKPLKLPAGTRLVHESWYDNSSGNPFNPHSPPRRVTWGEGTSEEMGLLLLDVTADSAADRTTLIRHNWSHFAEQYRRLSGSR
;
A
#
# COMPACT_ATOMS: atom_id res chain seq x y z
N MET A 1 -35.01 10.48 74.17
CA MET A 1 -33.81 9.77 73.69
C MET A 1 -34.28 8.76 72.64
N ASP A 2 -34.88 9.25 71.56
CA ASP A 2 -34.19 9.94 70.44
C ASP A 2 -33.20 8.99 69.80
N SER A 3 -33.22 8.74 68.49
CA SER A 3 -34.06 9.24 67.43
C SER A 3 -33.53 8.53 66.20
N THR A 4 -34.33 7.71 65.55
CA THR A 4 -34.15 7.43 64.12
C THR A 4 -34.31 8.73 63.35
N PRO A 5 -33.32 9.22 62.57
CA PRO A 5 -33.57 10.26 61.62
C PRO A 5 -33.92 9.67 60.25
N PRO A 6 -34.71 10.40 59.43
CA PRO A 6 -35.48 9.84 58.34
C PRO A 6 -34.79 10.00 56.98
N TYR A 7 -35.26 9.14 56.07
CA TYR A 7 -35.21 9.34 54.63
C TYR A 7 -35.90 10.66 54.22
N GLN A 8 -35.24 11.47 53.38
CA GLN A 8 -35.91 12.37 52.44
C GLN A 8 -35.28 12.22 51.03
N PRO A 9 -36.09 11.89 50.00
CA PRO A 9 -35.65 11.72 48.62
C PRO A 9 -35.88 12.98 47.77
N LEU A 10 -35.35 12.97 46.54
CA LEU A 10 -35.91 13.70 45.39
C LEU A 10 -35.80 15.23 45.37
N ARG A 11 -34.60 15.81 45.54
CA ARG A 11 -34.29 17.13 44.91
C ARG A 11 -32.89 17.28 44.29
N VAL A 12 -31.94 16.38 44.59
CA VAL A 12 -30.60 16.43 43.98
C VAL A 12 -30.50 15.59 42.69
N ALA A 13 -31.32 14.54 42.54
CA ALA A 13 -31.29 13.69 41.35
C ALA A 13 -31.86 14.36 40.08
N ALA A 14 -32.78 15.33 40.20
CA ALA A 14 -33.35 16.01 39.04
C ALA A 14 -32.40 17.07 38.45
N SER A 15 -31.63 17.77 39.28
CA SER A 15 -30.66 18.76 38.81
C SER A 15 -29.41 18.11 38.20
N CYS A 16 -28.98 16.95 38.70
CA CYS A 16 -27.91 16.18 38.08
C CYS A 16 -28.34 15.51 36.77
N LEU A 17 -29.60 15.06 36.61
CA LEU A 17 -30.04 14.46 35.36
C LEU A 17 -30.17 15.48 34.21
N VAL A 18 -30.59 16.73 34.49
CA VAL A 18 -30.68 17.79 33.47
C VAL A 18 -29.28 18.29 33.06
N VAL A 19 -28.34 18.38 34.01
CA VAL A 19 -26.94 18.71 33.69
C VAL A 19 -26.25 17.54 32.98
N SER A 20 -26.54 16.28 33.34
CA SER A 20 -26.01 15.11 32.62
C SER A 20 -26.64 14.91 31.23
N LEU A 21 -27.90 15.26 31.00
CA LEU A 21 -28.50 15.25 29.65
C LEU A 21 -27.97 16.39 28.77
N LEU A 22 -27.69 17.57 29.33
CA LEU A 22 -27.05 18.67 28.59
C LEU A 22 -25.56 18.38 28.31
N VAL A 23 -24.86 17.69 29.21
CA VAL A 23 -23.48 17.22 28.99
C VAL A 23 -23.45 16.03 28.02
N LEU A 24 -24.46 15.15 28.00
CA LEU A 24 -24.60 14.09 26.99
C LEU A 24 -25.04 14.63 25.61
N LEU A 25 -25.80 15.73 25.54
CA LEU A 25 -26.07 16.45 24.29
C LEU A 25 -24.84 17.25 23.81
N GLY A 26 -23.94 17.66 24.73
CA GLY A 26 -22.65 18.27 24.39
C GLY A 26 -21.54 17.27 24.03
N LEU A 27 -21.55 16.05 24.58
CA LEU A 27 -20.56 15.00 24.34
C LEU A 27 -21.00 13.96 23.28
N GLY A 28 -22.30 13.85 22.99
CA GLY A 28 -22.84 13.01 21.92
C GLY A 28 -22.59 13.53 20.50
N ALA A 29 -22.07 14.74 20.35
CA ALA A 29 -21.67 15.32 19.07
C ALA A 29 -20.26 14.92 18.61
N TRP A 30 -19.52 14.13 19.40
CA TRP A 30 -18.11 13.78 19.14
C TRP A 30 -17.89 12.38 18.53
N ALA A 31 -18.94 11.75 17.98
CA ALA A 31 -18.82 10.52 17.16
C ALA A 31 -19.04 10.77 15.66
N GLY A 32 -19.27 12.01 15.24
CA GLY A 32 -19.26 12.43 13.84
C GLY A 32 -18.15 13.43 13.63
N GLY A 33 -17.00 13.00 13.12
CA GLY A 33 -15.93 13.90 12.75
C GLY A 33 -16.46 14.99 11.83
N PHE A 34 -16.68 16.18 12.38
CA PHE A 34 -16.80 17.40 11.60
C PHE A 34 -15.46 17.53 10.88
N LEU A 35 -15.42 17.31 9.55
CA LEU A 35 -14.38 17.93 8.76
C LEU A 35 -14.61 19.44 8.91
N PRO A 36 -13.70 20.20 9.53
CA PRO A 36 -13.76 21.64 9.33
C PRO A 36 -13.49 21.88 7.85
N LEU A 37 -14.49 22.38 7.14
CA LEU A 37 -14.27 23.23 5.96
C LEU A 37 -13.62 24.50 6.54
N GLY A 38 -12.30 24.44 6.74
CA GLY A 38 -11.57 25.42 7.52
C GLY A 38 -11.72 26.81 6.91
N LEU A 39 -12.25 27.76 7.68
CA LEU A 39 -12.20 29.18 7.36
C LEU A 39 -10.74 29.61 7.37
N GLY A 40 -10.13 29.68 6.17
CA GLY A 40 -9.01 30.59 5.96
C GLY A 40 -9.53 32.02 6.07
N GLU A 41 -8.81 32.88 6.77
CA GLU A 41 -9.13 34.29 6.91
C GLU A 41 -9.46 34.91 5.54
N ALA A 42 -10.60 35.59 5.47
CA ALA A 42 -11.08 36.24 4.27
C ALA A 42 -10.10 37.36 3.87
N THR A 43 -9.25 37.10 2.88
CA THR A 43 -8.58 38.16 2.16
C THR A 43 -9.60 38.89 1.31
N VAL A 44 -9.73 40.20 1.53
CA VAL A 44 -10.60 41.10 0.78
C VAL A 44 -10.29 40.96 -0.72
N SER A 45 -11.27 40.45 -1.47
CA SER A 45 -11.21 40.32 -2.92
C SER A 45 -11.12 41.71 -3.56
N VAL A 46 -9.99 41.99 -4.19
CA VAL A 46 -9.87 43.06 -5.19
C VAL A 46 -10.78 42.68 -6.36
N ARG A 47 -11.72 43.57 -6.73
CA ARG A 47 -12.55 43.38 -7.94
C ARG A 47 -11.66 43.36 -9.18
N SER A 48 -11.41 42.16 -9.70
CA SER A 48 -10.80 41.94 -11.01
C SER A 48 -11.68 42.56 -12.10
N THR A 49 -11.05 43.36 -12.97
CA THR A 49 -11.64 43.98 -14.17
C THR A 49 -11.64 43.04 -15.38
N HIS A 50 -11.18 41.80 -15.23
CA HIS A 50 -11.16 40.83 -16.32
C HIS A 50 -12.57 40.24 -16.60
N PRO A 51 -12.96 40.06 -17.89
CA PRO A 51 -14.20 39.40 -18.25
C PRO A 51 -14.17 37.95 -17.76
N ASP A 52 -15.31 37.47 -17.25
CA ASP A 52 -15.46 36.09 -16.78
C ASP A 52 -15.31 35.12 -17.96
N ASP A 53 -14.25 34.32 -17.96
CA ASP A 53 -13.83 33.43 -19.05
C ASP A 53 -14.22 31.96 -18.82
N ARG A 54 -14.85 31.67 -17.67
CA ARG A 54 -15.26 30.33 -17.28
C ARG A 54 -16.18 29.70 -18.34
N PRO A 55 -16.04 28.39 -18.65
CA PRO A 55 -17.00 27.70 -19.51
C PRO A 55 -18.39 27.67 -18.87
N THR A 56 -19.43 27.87 -19.68
CA THR A 56 -20.82 27.66 -19.24
C THR A 56 -21.24 26.22 -19.55
N ILE A 57 -21.67 25.50 -18.51
CA ILE A 57 -22.14 24.12 -18.62
C ILE A 57 -23.65 24.15 -18.93
N PRO A 58 -24.11 23.55 -20.05
CA PRO A 58 -25.53 23.46 -20.36
C PRO A 58 -26.30 22.72 -19.25
N ARG A 59 -27.58 23.06 -19.09
CA ARG A 59 -28.46 22.34 -18.17
C ARG A 59 -28.56 20.87 -18.59
N CYS A 60 -28.30 19.99 -17.64
CA CYS A 60 -28.43 18.55 -17.77
C CYS A 60 -29.14 18.01 -16.53
N ASP A 61 -30.29 17.37 -16.72
CA ASP A 61 -31.07 16.79 -15.65
C ASP A 61 -30.76 15.28 -15.57
N LEU A 62 -30.16 14.85 -14.47
CA LEU A 62 -29.66 13.48 -14.28
C LEU A 62 -30.47 12.76 -13.21
N ARG A 63 -30.94 11.55 -13.52
CA ARG A 63 -31.60 10.69 -12.55
C ARG A 63 -30.57 9.78 -11.88
N ASP A 64 -30.47 9.85 -10.55
CA ASP A 64 -29.61 8.96 -9.79
C ASP A 64 -30.17 7.53 -9.71
N THR A 65 -29.37 6.65 -9.13
CA THR A 65 -29.69 5.23 -8.89
C THR A 65 -30.89 5.01 -7.97
N LEU A 66 -31.30 6.01 -7.19
CA LEU A 66 -32.50 5.98 -6.34
C LEU A 66 -33.71 6.62 -7.03
N GLY A 67 -33.56 7.07 -8.28
CA GLY A 67 -34.63 7.70 -9.05
C GLY A 67 -34.80 9.20 -8.81
N THR A 68 -33.97 9.83 -7.96
CA THR A 68 -34.03 11.27 -7.69
C THR A 68 -33.43 12.06 -8.85
N LEU A 69 -34.08 13.15 -9.26
CA LEU A 69 -33.62 14.01 -10.34
C LEU A 69 -32.68 15.11 -9.81
N HIS A 70 -31.54 15.29 -10.46
CA HIS A 70 -30.50 16.24 -10.11
C HIS A 70 -30.17 17.12 -11.31
N GLN A 71 -30.33 18.43 -11.16
CA GLN A 71 -29.87 19.38 -12.16
C GLN A 71 -28.36 19.62 -12.02
N VAL A 72 -27.65 19.56 -13.15
CA VAL A 72 -26.24 19.97 -13.31
C VAL A 72 -26.18 21.04 -14.41
N GLY A 73 -25.43 22.12 -14.18
CA GLY A 73 -25.31 23.20 -15.16
C GLY A 73 -26.60 24.02 -15.32
N GLY A 74 -26.53 25.04 -16.19
CA GLY A 74 -27.57 26.06 -16.31
C GLY A 74 -27.81 26.84 -15.00
N GLN A 75 -28.82 27.72 -15.01
CA GLN A 75 -29.22 28.45 -13.80
C GLN A 75 -29.89 27.51 -12.79
N SER A 76 -29.46 27.56 -11.53
CA SER A 76 -29.88 26.66 -10.46
C SER A 76 -30.07 27.42 -9.14
N GLU A 77 -31.03 27.00 -8.32
CA GLU A 77 -31.24 27.53 -6.96
C GLU A 77 -30.14 27.11 -5.98
N ALA A 78 -29.51 25.96 -6.22
CA ALA A 78 -28.36 25.52 -5.44
C ALA A 78 -27.16 26.43 -5.74
N PRO A 79 -26.48 27.00 -4.74
CA PRO A 79 -25.37 27.92 -4.94
C PRO A 79 -24.17 27.27 -5.63
N ALA A 80 -24.00 25.95 -5.48
CA ALA A 80 -23.03 25.17 -6.22
C ALA A 80 -23.49 23.73 -6.43
N THR A 81 -23.04 23.12 -7.53
CA THR A 81 -23.15 21.69 -7.84
C THR A 81 -21.77 21.11 -8.06
N VAL A 82 -21.45 20.05 -7.32
CA VAL A 82 -20.21 19.28 -7.43
C VAL A 82 -20.48 17.99 -8.18
N VAL A 83 -19.70 17.74 -9.21
CA VAL A 83 -19.72 16.49 -9.99
C VAL A 83 -18.38 15.79 -9.84
N VAL A 84 -18.37 14.52 -9.44
CA VAL A 84 -17.15 13.72 -9.34
C VAL A 84 -17.27 12.50 -10.23
N PHE A 85 -16.37 12.35 -11.20
CA PHE A 85 -16.29 11.14 -12.01
C PHE A 85 -15.54 10.06 -11.24
N LEU A 86 -16.09 8.85 -11.18
CA LEU A 86 -15.56 7.74 -10.39
C LEU A 86 -15.58 6.46 -11.23
N SER A 87 -14.77 5.46 -10.85
CA SER A 87 -14.84 4.12 -11.42
C SER A 87 -14.80 3.05 -10.31
N PRO A 88 -15.64 2.01 -10.39
CA PRO A 88 -15.65 0.93 -9.40
C PRO A 88 -14.35 0.11 -9.39
N THR A 89 -13.61 0.12 -10.51
CA THR A 89 -12.34 -0.61 -10.68
C THR A 89 -11.10 0.24 -10.38
N CYS A 90 -11.26 1.56 -10.20
CA CYS A 90 -10.12 2.40 -9.85
C CYS A 90 -9.92 2.42 -8.33
N PRO A 91 -8.78 1.93 -7.79
CA PRO A 91 -8.57 1.86 -6.34
C PRO A 91 -8.64 3.24 -5.67
N ILE A 92 -8.19 4.30 -6.34
CA ILE A 92 -8.24 5.68 -5.84
C ILE A 92 -9.69 6.18 -5.77
N SER A 93 -10.53 5.88 -6.77
CA SER A 93 -11.96 6.25 -6.71
C SER A 93 -12.65 5.61 -5.51
N ARG A 94 -12.36 4.33 -5.24
CA ARG A 94 -12.94 3.57 -4.13
C ARG A 94 -12.56 4.14 -2.78
N SER A 95 -11.28 4.47 -2.58
CA SER A 95 -10.80 5.01 -1.29
C SER A 95 -11.40 6.37 -0.95
N TYR A 96 -11.74 7.19 -1.96
CA TYR A 96 -12.38 8.49 -1.73
C TYR A 96 -13.90 8.42 -1.48
N VAL A 97 -14.56 7.28 -1.70
CA VAL A 97 -16.03 7.17 -1.55
C VAL A 97 -16.54 7.65 -0.17
N PRO A 98 -15.98 7.22 0.97
CA PRO A 98 -16.56 7.60 2.25
C PRO A 98 -16.29 9.08 2.60
N MET A 99 -15.12 9.60 2.20
CA MET A 99 -14.82 11.04 2.29
C MET A 99 -15.80 11.87 1.45
N LEU A 100 -16.11 11.48 0.21
CA LEU A 100 -17.13 12.14 -0.61
C LEU A 100 -18.52 12.08 0.03
N GLY A 101 -18.86 10.98 0.72
CA GLY A 101 -20.08 10.88 1.53
C GLY A 101 -20.12 11.87 2.70
N ARG A 102 -18.98 12.08 3.40
CA ARG A 102 -18.88 13.14 4.42
C ARG A 102 -18.99 14.53 3.81
N LEU A 103 -18.33 14.77 2.69
CA LEU A 103 -18.40 16.04 1.96
C LEU A 103 -19.84 16.34 1.54
N HIS A 104 -20.57 15.36 1.01
CA HIS A 104 -21.98 15.51 0.65
C HIS A 104 -22.84 15.94 1.83
N ARG A 105 -22.71 15.27 2.99
CA ARG A 105 -23.46 15.65 4.21
C ARG A 105 -23.10 17.06 4.69
N ALA A 106 -21.82 17.41 4.71
CA ALA A 106 -21.37 18.75 5.10
C ALA A 106 -21.88 19.83 4.12
N ALA A 107 -21.79 19.56 2.82
CA ALA A 107 -22.22 20.42 1.72
C ALA A 107 -23.75 20.65 1.71
N ALA A 108 -24.53 19.63 2.08
CA ALA A 108 -26.00 19.72 2.16
C ALA A 108 -26.47 20.83 3.11
N SER A 109 -25.78 21.02 4.24
CA SER A 109 -26.09 22.11 5.19
C SER A 109 -25.95 23.52 4.58
N ARG A 110 -25.18 23.64 3.50
CA ARG A 110 -24.93 24.88 2.74
C ARG A 110 -25.63 24.90 1.38
N ARG A 111 -26.60 23.98 1.18
CA ARG A 111 -27.38 23.80 -0.05
C ARG A 111 -26.54 23.44 -1.29
N VAL A 112 -25.31 22.96 -1.09
CA VAL A 112 -24.45 22.49 -2.19
C VAL A 112 -24.79 21.04 -2.53
N ARG A 113 -25.02 20.78 -3.82
CA ARG A 113 -25.28 19.42 -4.33
C ARG A 113 -23.95 18.72 -4.62
N VAL A 114 -23.82 17.46 -4.24
CA VAL A 114 -22.68 16.60 -4.60
C VAL A 114 -23.21 15.36 -5.30
N LEU A 115 -22.73 15.09 -6.51
CA LEU A 115 -23.17 14.02 -7.39
C LEU A 115 -21.96 13.25 -7.92
N GLY A 116 -22.00 11.92 -7.85
CA GLY A 116 -21.02 11.06 -8.51
C GLY A 116 -21.51 10.57 -9.86
N ILE A 117 -20.60 10.46 -10.83
CA ILE A 117 -20.84 9.79 -12.11
C ILE A 117 -19.93 8.56 -12.19
N LEU A 118 -20.51 7.35 -12.22
CA LEU A 118 -19.75 6.12 -12.45
C LEU A 118 -19.49 5.92 -13.94
N VAL A 119 -18.21 6.03 -14.30
CA VAL A 119 -17.68 5.72 -15.62
C VAL A 119 -17.43 4.22 -15.73
N ALA A 120 -17.91 3.61 -16.81
CA ALA A 120 -17.75 2.18 -17.10
C ALA A 120 -18.25 1.22 -16.00
N GLY A 121 -19.15 1.69 -15.12
CA GLY A 121 -19.85 0.86 -14.13
C GLY A 121 -21.25 0.49 -14.59
N ASN A 122 -21.72 -0.72 -14.26
CA ASN A 122 -23.12 -1.11 -14.39
C ASN A 122 -23.91 -0.79 -13.10
N GLU A 123 -25.21 -1.07 -13.09
CA GLU A 123 -26.04 -0.84 -11.89
C GLU A 123 -25.56 -1.71 -10.71
N ASP A 124 -25.09 -2.93 -10.94
CA ASP A 124 -24.53 -3.78 -9.87
C ASP A 124 -23.31 -3.14 -9.18
N SER A 125 -22.46 -2.46 -9.96
CA SER A 125 -21.28 -1.73 -9.45
C SER A 125 -21.64 -0.62 -8.46
N THR A 126 -22.87 -0.09 -8.52
CA THR A 126 -23.35 0.97 -7.61
C THR A 126 -23.63 0.41 -6.21
N SER A 127 -24.12 -0.84 -6.15
CA SER A 127 -24.41 -1.54 -4.89
C SER A 127 -23.13 -1.94 -4.14
N GLU A 128 -22.07 -2.30 -4.89
CA GLU A 128 -20.76 -2.68 -4.32
C GLU A 128 -20.02 -1.51 -3.66
N LEU A 129 -20.21 -0.28 -4.14
CA LEU A 129 -19.51 0.90 -3.62
C LEU A 129 -20.13 1.47 -2.35
N ARG A 130 -21.34 1.03 -1.93
CA ARG A 130 -22.07 1.49 -0.73
C ARG A 130 -21.90 3.00 -0.48
N VAL A 131 -22.32 3.80 -1.46
CA VAL A 131 -22.10 5.25 -1.48
C VAL A 131 -23.04 5.99 -0.52
N GLY A 132 -22.53 7.02 0.16
CA GLY A 132 -23.31 7.91 1.04
C GLY A 132 -23.79 9.20 0.37
N PHE A 133 -23.84 9.24 -0.96
CA PHE A 133 -24.18 10.42 -1.77
C PHE A 133 -24.81 9.99 -3.11
N PRO A 134 -25.57 10.87 -3.80
CA PRO A 134 -26.19 10.58 -5.09
C PRO A 134 -25.19 10.10 -6.16
N LEU A 135 -25.53 9.02 -6.86
CA LEU A 135 -24.68 8.38 -7.87
C LEU A 135 -25.47 8.06 -9.14
N VAL A 136 -24.89 8.37 -10.29
CA VAL A 136 -25.46 8.12 -11.63
C VAL A 136 -24.53 7.19 -12.39
N SER A 137 -25.05 6.12 -13.01
CA SER A 137 -24.28 5.28 -13.93
C SER A 137 -24.29 5.89 -15.34
N GLU A 138 -23.11 6.00 -15.96
CA GLU A 138 -22.99 6.44 -17.36
C GLU A 138 -23.61 5.41 -18.32
N THR A 139 -23.46 4.11 -18.04
CA THR A 139 -23.85 3.01 -18.93
C THR A 139 -25.35 2.98 -19.21
N SER A 140 -26.17 3.34 -18.22
CA SER A 140 -27.63 3.34 -18.31
C SER A 140 -28.24 4.70 -18.68
N ARG A 141 -27.43 5.76 -18.79
CA ARG A 141 -27.91 7.15 -18.91
C ARG A 141 -27.15 7.94 -20.00
N PRO A 142 -27.74 8.13 -21.19
CA PRO A 142 -27.14 8.94 -22.27
C PRO A 142 -26.78 10.37 -21.84
N GLU A 143 -27.56 10.96 -20.93
CA GLU A 143 -27.34 12.31 -20.40
C GLU A 143 -26.06 12.40 -19.57
N ALA A 144 -25.74 11.35 -18.80
CA ALA A 144 -24.49 11.27 -18.04
C ALA A 144 -23.27 11.16 -18.98
N LYS A 145 -23.41 10.41 -20.08
CA LYS A 145 -22.40 10.34 -21.14
C LYS A 145 -22.19 11.69 -21.83
N ALA A 146 -23.26 12.42 -22.14
CA ALA A 146 -23.17 13.77 -22.69
C ALA A 146 -22.48 14.74 -21.71
N LEU A 147 -22.78 14.65 -20.41
CA LEU A 147 -22.10 15.44 -19.39
C LEU A 147 -20.61 15.11 -19.29
N ARG A 148 -20.22 13.82 -19.40
CA ARG A 148 -18.80 13.42 -19.47
C ARG A 148 -18.10 14.06 -20.67
N VAL A 149 -18.72 14.03 -21.85
CA VAL A 149 -18.15 14.68 -23.05
C VAL A 149 -18.00 16.19 -22.85
N CYS A 150 -18.99 16.84 -22.22
CA CYS A 150 -18.97 18.28 -21.95
C CYS A 150 -17.88 18.68 -20.95
N LEU A 151 -17.75 17.95 -19.82
CA LEU A 151 -16.77 18.27 -18.77
C LEU A 151 -15.36 17.78 -19.10
N GLY A 152 -15.23 16.76 -19.95
CA GLY A 152 -13.95 16.22 -20.41
C GLY A 152 -13.02 15.78 -19.26
N PRO A 153 -13.45 14.92 -18.32
CA PRO A 153 -12.55 14.34 -17.34
C PRO A 153 -11.49 13.50 -18.02
N THR A 154 -10.28 13.61 -17.50
CA THR A 154 -9.09 12.88 -17.95
C THR A 154 -8.77 11.68 -17.06
N HIS A 155 -9.19 11.76 -15.79
CA HIS A 155 -8.93 10.75 -14.78
C HIS A 155 -10.20 10.43 -13.97
N VAL A 156 -10.13 9.32 -13.24
CA VAL A 156 -11.05 8.97 -12.15
C VAL A 156 -10.24 8.67 -10.88
N PRO A 157 -10.47 9.37 -9.75
CA PRO A 157 -11.44 10.45 -9.61
C PRO A 157 -10.97 11.78 -10.22
N GLU A 158 -11.92 12.55 -10.77
CA GLU A 158 -11.74 13.97 -11.09
C GLU A 158 -13.02 14.72 -10.69
N ALA A 159 -12.86 15.83 -9.97
CA ALA A 159 -13.95 16.61 -9.41
C ALA A 159 -14.13 17.93 -10.15
N PHE A 160 -15.37 18.39 -10.26
CA PHE A 160 -15.79 19.61 -10.93
C PHE A 160 -16.75 20.39 -10.03
N VAL A 161 -16.60 21.71 -9.94
CA VAL A 161 -17.53 22.59 -9.20
C VAL A 161 -18.13 23.59 -10.15
N ILE A 162 -19.46 23.64 -10.19
CA ILE A 162 -20.27 24.50 -11.06
C ILE A 162 -21.09 25.43 -10.15
N ASP A 163 -21.12 26.73 -10.43
CA ASP A 163 -21.90 27.70 -9.65
C ASP A 163 -23.39 27.73 -10.05
N SER A 164 -24.18 28.55 -9.35
CA SER A 164 -25.61 28.72 -9.61
C SER A 164 -25.95 29.33 -10.97
N ALA A 165 -24.99 29.94 -11.67
CA ALA A 165 -25.17 30.45 -13.03
C ALA A 165 -24.78 29.40 -14.09
N GLY A 166 -24.33 28.21 -13.68
CA GLY A 166 -23.88 27.14 -14.56
C GLY A 166 -22.43 27.32 -15.02
N ARG A 167 -21.63 28.18 -14.39
CA ARG A 167 -20.23 28.43 -14.77
C ARG A 167 -19.31 27.43 -14.08
N LEU A 168 -18.38 26.85 -14.83
CA LEU A 168 -17.39 25.92 -14.27
C LEU A 168 -16.32 26.70 -13.48
N CYS A 169 -16.27 26.49 -12.17
CA CYS A 169 -15.40 27.21 -11.24
C CYS A 169 -14.12 26.44 -10.90
N TYR A 170 -14.20 25.11 -10.90
CA TYR A 170 -13.09 24.25 -10.51
C TYR A 170 -13.10 22.95 -11.32
N ARG A 171 -11.90 22.46 -11.64
CA ARG A 171 -11.69 21.05 -12.01
C ARG A 171 -10.35 20.51 -11.50
N GLY A 172 -10.32 19.24 -11.11
CA GLY A 172 -9.06 18.57 -10.75
C GLY A 172 -9.19 17.49 -9.69
N ARG A 173 -8.14 17.33 -8.88
CA ARG A 173 -8.10 16.33 -7.80
C ARG A 173 -9.07 16.68 -6.67
N ILE A 174 -9.34 15.73 -5.79
CA ILE A 174 -10.19 16.01 -4.63
C ILE A 174 -9.39 16.69 -3.52
N ASP A 175 -8.23 16.13 -3.21
CA ASP A 175 -7.25 16.64 -2.24
C ASP A 175 -5.85 16.11 -2.63
N ASP A 176 -4.84 16.37 -1.81
CA ASP A 176 -3.46 15.93 -2.04
C ASP A 176 -3.07 14.61 -1.35
N HIS A 177 -4.03 13.84 -0.83
CA HIS A 177 -3.76 12.54 -0.20
C HIS A 177 -3.04 11.59 -1.15
N TYR A 178 -3.48 11.52 -2.41
CA TYR A 178 -2.74 10.83 -3.46
C TYR A 178 -1.80 11.79 -4.17
N ILE A 179 -0.52 11.44 -4.16
CA ILE A 179 0.54 12.18 -4.86
C ILE A 179 0.58 11.72 -6.32
N ASP A 180 0.41 10.42 -6.51
CA ASP A 180 0.48 9.72 -7.80
C ASP A 180 -0.19 8.34 -7.67
N VAL A 181 -0.31 7.61 -8.78
CA VAL A 181 -0.81 6.22 -8.76
C VAL A 181 0.10 5.35 -7.90
N GLY A 182 -0.48 4.73 -6.86
CA GLY A 182 0.26 3.89 -5.92
C GLY A 182 1.09 4.66 -4.88
N ARG A 183 1.04 5.99 -4.86
CA ARG A 183 1.76 6.84 -3.90
C ARG A 183 0.82 7.76 -3.14
N ARG A 184 0.77 7.59 -1.83
CA ARG A 184 -0.11 8.35 -0.93
C ARG A 184 0.67 8.95 0.23
N ARG A 185 0.22 10.11 0.68
CA ARG A 185 0.69 10.77 1.90
C ARG A 185 0.14 10.04 3.11
N GLN A 186 0.84 10.14 4.23
CA GLN A 186 0.28 9.75 5.52
C GLN A 186 -0.86 10.70 5.93
N GLN A 187 -0.77 11.98 5.57
CA GLN A 187 -1.77 12.99 5.93
C GLN A 187 -2.06 13.92 4.75
N THR A 188 -3.34 14.24 4.55
CA THR A 188 -3.80 15.27 3.61
C THR A 188 -3.43 16.66 4.14
N THR A 189 -2.73 17.46 3.33
CA THR A 189 -2.36 18.84 3.69
C THR A 189 -3.12 19.89 2.88
N HIS A 190 -3.70 19.51 1.75
CA HIS A 190 -4.48 20.38 0.86
C HIS A 190 -5.81 19.72 0.49
N ARG A 191 -6.93 20.35 0.88
CA ARG A 191 -8.30 19.90 0.55
C ARG A 191 -8.87 20.74 -0.60
N ASP A 192 -8.40 20.49 -1.81
CA ASP A 192 -8.64 21.37 -2.96
C ASP A 192 -10.13 21.50 -3.35
N LEU A 193 -10.87 20.39 -3.40
CA LEU A 193 -12.30 20.40 -3.71
C LEU A 193 -13.11 21.16 -2.64
N ALA A 194 -12.80 20.92 -1.37
CA ALA A 194 -13.46 21.62 -0.26
C ALA A 194 -13.24 23.15 -0.35
N ARG A 195 -11.98 23.56 -0.60
CA ARG A 195 -11.63 24.98 -0.79
C ARG A 195 -12.35 25.58 -2.00
N ALA A 196 -12.44 24.85 -3.11
CA ALA A 196 -13.15 25.31 -4.30
C ALA A 196 -14.64 25.56 -4.02
N ILE A 197 -15.29 24.68 -3.25
CA ILE A 197 -16.67 24.89 -2.79
C ILE A 197 -16.76 26.16 -1.94
N ASP A 198 -15.85 26.36 -0.99
CA ASP A 198 -15.83 27.56 -0.15
C ASP A 198 -15.66 28.85 -0.96
N THR A 199 -14.79 28.85 -1.98
CA THR A 199 -14.57 29.99 -2.89
C THR A 199 -15.81 30.33 -3.70
N VAL A 200 -16.57 29.33 -4.17
CA VAL A 200 -17.83 29.57 -4.89
C VAL A 200 -18.88 30.15 -3.95
N LEU A 201 -18.99 29.60 -2.73
CA LEU A 201 -19.95 30.05 -1.74
C LEU A 201 -19.68 31.46 -1.19
N SER A 202 -18.43 31.94 -1.25
CA SER A 202 -18.08 33.32 -0.89
C SER A 202 -18.24 34.32 -2.06
N GLY A 203 -18.69 33.86 -3.22
CA GLY A 203 -18.85 34.70 -4.42
C GLY A 203 -17.52 35.07 -5.10
N GLY A 204 -16.43 34.37 -4.76
CA GLY A 204 -15.06 34.71 -5.16
C GLY A 204 -14.54 34.10 -6.46
N SER A 205 -15.29 33.20 -7.13
CA SER A 205 -14.80 32.57 -8.36
C SER A 205 -15.19 33.37 -9.60
N ARG A 206 -14.21 34.01 -10.25
CA ARG A 206 -14.34 34.57 -11.62
C ARG A 206 -13.41 33.92 -12.64
N GLU A 207 -12.60 32.97 -12.19
CA GLU A 207 -11.64 32.21 -13.00
C GLU A 207 -11.80 30.72 -12.70
N LEU A 208 -11.55 29.89 -13.71
CA LEU A 208 -11.57 28.44 -13.55
C LEU A 208 -10.28 27.97 -12.87
N THR A 209 -10.40 27.55 -11.61
CA THR A 209 -9.29 26.94 -10.88
C THR A 209 -9.03 25.51 -11.35
N ARG A 210 -7.76 25.17 -11.59
CA ARG A 210 -7.36 23.83 -12.04
C ARG A 210 -6.32 23.25 -11.10
N THR A 211 -6.50 21.99 -10.72
CA THR A 211 -5.44 21.19 -10.10
C THR A 211 -5.20 19.92 -10.93
N PRO A 212 -3.97 19.41 -11.01
CA PRO A 212 -3.72 18.14 -11.67
C PRO A 212 -4.52 17.02 -10.99
N PRO A 213 -5.42 16.31 -11.68
CA PRO A 213 -6.10 15.16 -11.11
C PRO A 213 -5.11 14.01 -10.88
N VAL A 214 -5.36 13.18 -9.87
CA VAL A 214 -4.57 11.98 -9.56
C VAL A 214 -5.53 10.81 -9.48
N GLY A 215 -5.35 9.82 -10.35
CA GLY A 215 -6.32 8.75 -10.53
C GLY A 215 -5.97 7.81 -11.66
N CYS A 216 -6.91 6.93 -11.99
CA CYS A 216 -6.81 6.09 -13.17
C CYS A 216 -7.19 6.90 -14.41
N LEU A 217 -6.46 6.77 -15.51
CA LEU A 217 -6.76 7.42 -16.78
C LEU A 217 -8.08 6.91 -17.36
N LEU A 218 -8.88 7.84 -17.87
CA LEU A 218 -10.07 7.50 -18.65
C LEU A 218 -9.66 7.22 -20.10
N ASP A 219 -9.88 6.00 -20.55
CA ASP A 219 -9.72 5.65 -21.95
C ASP A 219 -10.79 6.37 -22.79
N SER A 220 -10.34 6.98 -23.88
CA SER A 220 -11.20 7.29 -25.03
C SER A 220 -11.35 6.01 -25.84
N PRO A 221 -12.48 5.77 -26.53
CA PRO A 221 -12.56 4.66 -27.48
C PRO A 221 -11.37 4.75 -28.45
N PRO A 222 -10.70 3.62 -28.78
CA PRO A 222 -9.57 3.63 -29.69
C PRO A 222 -9.98 4.36 -30.97
N GLY A 223 -9.26 5.42 -31.34
CA GLY A 223 -9.32 5.93 -32.69
C GLY A 223 -8.85 4.83 -33.64
N GLU A 224 -9.50 4.70 -34.81
CA GLU A 224 -9.08 3.80 -35.87
C GLU A 224 -7.67 4.21 -36.35
N ALA A 225 -6.65 3.69 -35.69
CA ALA A 225 -5.28 3.76 -36.18
C ALA A 225 -5.10 2.66 -37.23
N GLU A 226 -4.62 3.05 -38.40
CA GLU A 226 -4.17 2.14 -39.47
C GLU A 226 -3.20 1.11 -38.87
N PRO A 227 -3.50 -0.20 -38.98
CA PRO A 227 -2.74 -1.22 -38.27
C PRO A 227 -1.33 -1.32 -38.85
N ALA A 228 -0.31 -0.97 -38.05
CA ALA A 228 1.04 -1.43 -38.31
C ALA A 228 1.07 -2.95 -38.09
N LYS A 229 0.91 -3.74 -39.16
CA LYS A 229 0.77 -5.21 -39.20
C LYS A 229 1.90 -6.04 -38.54
N SER A 230 2.86 -5.43 -37.84
CA SER A 230 4.06 -6.12 -37.33
C SER A 230 3.97 -6.65 -35.90
N VAL A 231 3.14 -6.07 -35.02
CA VAL A 231 3.00 -6.52 -33.61
C VAL A 231 1.52 -6.74 -33.33
N THR A 232 1.17 -7.87 -32.71
CA THR A 232 -0.21 -8.28 -32.46
C THR A 232 -0.34 -8.90 -31.07
N TRP A 233 -1.57 -8.92 -30.53
CA TRP A 233 -1.85 -9.61 -29.28
C TRP A 233 -1.49 -11.09 -29.35
N SER A 234 -2.08 -11.78 -30.33
CA SER A 234 -1.96 -13.24 -30.52
C SER A 234 -0.51 -13.71 -30.68
N SER A 235 0.30 -13.01 -31.47
CA SER A 235 1.65 -13.50 -31.79
C SER A 235 2.75 -12.96 -30.89
N HIS A 236 2.53 -11.84 -30.17
CA HIS A 236 3.62 -11.14 -29.48
C HIS A 236 3.30 -10.72 -28.04
N VAL A 237 2.10 -10.18 -27.77
CA VAL A 237 1.84 -9.49 -26.49
C VAL A 237 1.21 -10.40 -25.44
N ALA A 238 0.40 -11.39 -25.84
CA ALA A 238 -0.33 -12.25 -24.91
C ALA A 238 0.59 -12.95 -23.90
N GLU A 239 1.67 -13.59 -24.37
CA GLU A 239 2.62 -14.30 -23.50
C GLU A 239 3.31 -13.34 -22.52
N LEU A 240 3.73 -12.15 -23.01
CA LEU A 240 4.34 -11.12 -22.19
C LEU A 240 3.39 -10.69 -21.06
N VAL A 241 2.14 -10.39 -21.38
CA VAL A 241 1.12 -10.00 -20.41
C VAL A 241 0.86 -11.12 -19.41
N HIS A 242 0.75 -12.38 -19.85
CA HIS A 242 0.56 -13.52 -18.94
C HIS A 242 1.70 -13.69 -17.95
N ARG A 243 2.94 -13.53 -18.42
CA ARG A 243 4.15 -13.68 -17.61
C ARG A 243 4.40 -12.51 -16.65
N ARG A 244 4.16 -11.28 -17.08
CA ARG A 244 4.55 -10.04 -16.36
C ARG A 244 3.40 -9.41 -15.58
N CYS A 245 2.18 -9.48 -16.11
CA CYS A 245 1.00 -8.83 -15.51
C CYS A 245 0.06 -9.85 -14.88
N GLY A 246 -0.25 -10.95 -15.59
CA GLY A 246 -1.27 -11.93 -15.21
C GLY A 246 -0.96 -12.73 -13.93
N ARG A 247 0.28 -12.70 -13.43
CA ARG A 247 0.65 -13.28 -12.13
C ARG A 247 -0.05 -12.55 -10.98
N CYS A 248 -0.05 -11.22 -11.04
CA CYS A 248 -0.63 -10.34 -10.02
C CYS A 248 -2.02 -9.83 -10.40
N HIS A 249 -2.34 -9.70 -11.69
CA HIS A 249 -3.62 -9.20 -12.16
C HIS A 249 -4.58 -10.34 -12.51
N ARG A 250 -4.98 -11.10 -11.49
CA ARG A 250 -5.91 -12.23 -11.58
C ARG A 250 -6.86 -12.28 -10.38
N ALA A 251 -7.88 -13.13 -10.44
CA ALA A 251 -8.75 -13.35 -9.29
C ALA A 251 -7.95 -13.81 -8.05
N GLU A 252 -8.47 -13.49 -6.86
CA GLU A 252 -7.88 -13.86 -5.55
C GLU A 252 -6.47 -13.30 -5.28
N THR A 253 -6.09 -12.23 -5.98
CA THR A 253 -4.85 -11.49 -5.71
C THR A 253 -5.16 -10.03 -5.38
N PRO A 254 -4.20 -9.25 -4.84
CA PRO A 254 -4.47 -7.86 -4.44
C PRO A 254 -4.72 -6.88 -5.59
N ALA A 255 -4.47 -7.26 -6.84
CA ALA A 255 -4.69 -6.34 -7.95
C ALA A 255 -6.19 -6.00 -8.10
N PRO A 256 -6.52 -4.71 -8.33
CA PRO A 256 -7.91 -4.25 -8.34
C PRO A 256 -8.70 -4.69 -9.59
N PHE A 257 -8.02 -5.20 -10.62
CA PHE A 257 -8.63 -5.63 -11.88
C PHE A 257 -7.76 -6.69 -12.59
N PRO A 258 -8.37 -7.54 -13.45
CA PRO A 258 -7.63 -8.51 -14.24
C PRO A 258 -6.87 -7.87 -15.42
N LEU A 259 -5.77 -8.51 -15.82
CA LEU A 259 -5.00 -8.24 -17.05
C LEU A 259 -4.56 -9.60 -17.62
N ARG A 260 -5.53 -10.39 -18.09
CA ARG A 260 -5.30 -11.77 -18.55
C ARG A 260 -5.71 -11.98 -20.00
N THR A 261 -6.68 -11.21 -20.47
CA THR A 261 -7.23 -11.29 -21.81
C THR A 261 -6.90 -10.02 -22.61
N TYR A 262 -7.11 -10.06 -23.92
CA TYR A 262 -7.00 -8.89 -24.77
C TYR A 262 -7.91 -7.76 -24.27
N ASP A 263 -9.17 -8.07 -23.98
CA ASP A 263 -10.18 -7.09 -23.61
C ASP A 263 -9.84 -6.43 -22.26
N ASP A 264 -9.25 -7.17 -21.32
CA ASP A 264 -8.78 -6.64 -20.04
C ASP A 264 -7.75 -5.50 -20.22
N VAL A 265 -6.79 -5.71 -21.13
CA VAL A 265 -5.69 -4.77 -21.39
C VAL A 265 -6.18 -3.63 -22.28
N ALA A 266 -6.99 -3.93 -23.29
CA ALA A 266 -7.55 -2.93 -24.20
C ALA A 266 -8.42 -1.90 -23.45
N ALA A 267 -9.24 -2.35 -22.50
CA ALA A 267 -10.09 -1.50 -21.67
C ALA A 267 -9.31 -0.59 -20.68
N ARG A 268 -7.98 -0.73 -20.60
CA ARG A 268 -7.10 0.04 -19.71
C ARG A 268 -5.83 0.49 -20.43
N SER A 269 -5.84 0.56 -21.75
CA SER A 269 -4.64 0.67 -22.57
C SER A 269 -3.80 1.92 -22.24
N ARG A 270 -4.42 3.09 -22.01
CA ARG A 270 -3.69 4.31 -21.63
C ARG A 270 -3.11 4.20 -20.22
N GLN A 271 -3.87 3.62 -19.29
CA GLN A 271 -3.39 3.40 -17.93
C GLN A 271 -2.20 2.45 -17.92
N VAL A 272 -2.27 1.33 -18.65
CA VAL A 272 -1.17 0.37 -18.78
C VAL A 272 0.05 1.05 -19.40
N LEU A 273 -0.13 1.81 -20.49
CA LEU A 273 0.95 2.54 -21.15
C LEU A 273 1.65 3.51 -20.19
N ASP A 274 0.90 4.30 -19.41
CA ASP A 274 1.44 5.27 -18.46
C ASP A 274 2.31 4.59 -17.40
N VAL A 275 1.77 3.57 -16.71
CA VAL A 275 2.45 2.96 -15.56
C VAL A 275 3.66 2.13 -15.95
N VAL A 276 3.66 1.49 -17.13
CA VAL A 276 4.84 0.73 -17.60
C VAL A 276 5.92 1.66 -18.12
N THR A 277 5.55 2.75 -18.81
CA THR A 277 6.52 3.75 -19.30
C THR A 277 7.22 4.46 -18.14
N ARG A 278 6.47 4.79 -17.09
CA ARG A 278 7.00 5.43 -15.88
C ARG A 278 7.65 4.45 -14.90
N ARG A 279 7.67 3.15 -15.24
CA ARG A 279 8.18 2.04 -14.40
C ARG A 279 7.56 1.99 -12.99
N ILE A 280 6.29 2.39 -12.88
CA ILE A 280 5.46 2.17 -11.69
C ILE A 280 5.08 0.69 -11.62
N MET A 281 4.80 0.09 -12.78
CA MET A 281 4.45 -1.33 -12.91
C MET A 281 5.34 -2.04 -13.95
N PRO A 282 5.62 -3.34 -13.76
CA PRO A 282 5.45 -4.09 -12.51
C PRO A 282 6.31 -3.50 -11.38
N PRO A 283 5.91 -3.64 -10.10
CA PRO A 283 6.58 -2.99 -8.99
C PRO A 283 7.89 -3.72 -8.66
N TRP A 284 8.96 -3.39 -9.41
CA TRP A 284 10.29 -3.96 -9.26
C TRP A 284 11.33 -2.85 -9.14
N LYS A 285 11.76 -2.59 -7.91
CA LYS A 285 12.64 -1.48 -7.54
C LYS A 285 14.15 -1.71 -7.75
N PRO A 286 14.69 -2.94 -7.67
CA PRO A 286 16.11 -3.16 -7.87
C PRO A 286 16.58 -2.75 -9.26
N ARG A 287 17.75 -2.12 -9.31
CA ARG A 287 18.47 -1.86 -10.55
C ARG A 287 18.98 -3.16 -11.19
N PRO A 288 18.85 -3.35 -12.51
CA PRO A 288 19.34 -4.54 -13.20
C PRO A 288 20.85 -4.79 -13.08
N GLU A 289 21.65 -3.75 -12.86
CA GLU A 289 23.11 -3.87 -12.74
C GLU A 289 23.57 -4.31 -11.34
N PHE A 290 22.64 -4.43 -10.38
CA PHE A 290 22.93 -4.76 -8.99
C PHE A 290 22.24 -6.04 -8.56
N GLY A 291 23.05 -7.06 -8.27
CA GLY A 291 22.52 -8.38 -8.01
C GLY A 291 21.83 -8.96 -9.24
N HIS A 292 21.60 -10.26 -9.22
CA HIS A 292 20.75 -10.92 -10.22
C HIS A 292 19.78 -11.79 -9.48
N PHE A 293 18.51 -11.44 -9.53
CA PHE A 293 17.48 -12.03 -8.70
C PHE A 293 16.63 -13.02 -9.47
N ARG A 294 16.00 -13.93 -8.73
CA ARG A 294 14.93 -14.78 -9.24
C ARG A 294 13.66 -13.95 -9.35
N ASP A 295 12.78 -14.36 -10.25
CA ASP A 295 11.44 -13.78 -10.40
C ASP A 295 11.42 -12.26 -10.61
N GLU A 296 12.44 -11.73 -11.28
CA GLU A 296 12.47 -10.34 -11.70
C GLU A 296 11.20 -10.03 -12.49
N LEU A 297 10.30 -9.22 -11.92
CA LEU A 297 9.01 -8.86 -12.53
C LEU A 297 9.15 -7.72 -13.55
N ARG A 298 10.27 -6.98 -13.50
CA ARG A 298 10.55 -5.85 -14.39
C ARG A 298 10.37 -6.23 -15.86
N LEU A 299 9.78 -5.32 -16.62
CA LEU A 299 9.85 -5.32 -18.08
C LEU A 299 11.23 -4.85 -18.50
N ASP A 300 11.98 -5.72 -19.18
CA ASP A 300 13.22 -5.30 -19.84
C ASP A 300 12.91 -4.29 -20.96
N ASP A 301 13.96 -3.64 -21.48
CA ASP A 301 13.77 -2.54 -22.44
C ASP A 301 13.14 -3.01 -23.76
N SER A 302 13.37 -4.28 -24.15
CA SER A 302 12.77 -4.87 -25.34
C SER A 302 11.30 -5.24 -25.13
N GLU A 303 10.97 -5.82 -23.97
CA GLU A 303 9.62 -6.14 -23.55
C GLU A 303 8.77 -4.87 -23.42
N LEU A 304 9.32 -3.81 -22.81
CA LEU A 304 8.66 -2.52 -22.70
C LEU A 304 8.42 -1.88 -24.08
N ALA A 305 9.43 -1.90 -24.95
CA ALA A 305 9.30 -1.37 -26.31
C ALA A 305 8.23 -2.13 -27.12
N LEU A 306 8.16 -3.46 -26.98
CA LEU A 306 7.16 -4.30 -27.63
C LEU A 306 5.74 -3.95 -27.17
N LEU A 307 5.53 -3.92 -25.85
CA LEU A 307 4.22 -3.60 -25.27
C LEU A 307 3.77 -2.19 -25.64
N ARG A 308 4.66 -1.20 -25.54
CA ARG A 308 4.38 0.18 -25.93
C ARG A 308 3.99 0.29 -27.39
N LYS A 309 4.78 -0.31 -28.29
CA LYS A 309 4.49 -0.30 -29.73
C LYS A 309 3.10 -0.84 -30.03
N TRP A 310 2.69 -1.92 -29.36
CA TRP A 310 1.35 -2.47 -29.53
C TRP A 310 0.26 -1.52 -28.98
N LEU A 311 0.44 -0.97 -27.78
CA LEU A 311 -0.49 -0.03 -27.14
C LEU A 311 -0.71 1.25 -27.96
N GLU A 312 0.33 1.75 -28.62
CA GLU A 312 0.29 2.95 -29.46
C GLU A 312 -0.23 2.68 -30.89
N SER A 313 -0.29 1.42 -31.32
CA SER A 313 -0.65 1.01 -32.69
C SER A 313 -2.12 0.65 -32.90
N GLY A 314 -3.01 1.08 -32.02
CA GLY A 314 -4.44 0.75 -32.11
C GLY A 314 -4.79 -0.68 -31.68
N LEU A 315 -3.92 -1.33 -30.89
CA LEU A 315 -4.19 -2.63 -30.24
C LEU A 315 -4.56 -3.77 -31.21
N PRO A 316 -3.80 -4.04 -32.28
CA PRO A 316 -4.12 -5.10 -33.24
C PRO A 316 -4.23 -6.48 -32.55
N ARG A 317 -5.35 -7.18 -32.75
CA ARG A 317 -5.62 -8.52 -32.19
C ARG A 317 -4.75 -9.62 -32.82
N GLY A 318 -4.57 -9.56 -34.14
CA GLY A 318 -4.03 -10.68 -34.93
C GLY A 318 -4.98 -11.89 -34.95
N ASP A 319 -4.47 -13.08 -35.27
CA ASP A 319 -5.27 -14.32 -35.27
C ASP A 319 -5.47 -14.86 -33.84
N MET A 320 -6.62 -14.55 -33.25
CA MET A 320 -6.97 -14.97 -31.90
C MET A 320 -7.08 -16.49 -31.72
N ALA A 321 -7.24 -17.27 -32.80
CA ALA A 321 -7.23 -18.73 -32.71
C ALA A 321 -5.82 -19.28 -32.37
N THR A 322 -4.78 -18.51 -32.66
CA THR A 322 -3.37 -18.85 -32.36
C THR A 322 -2.85 -18.21 -31.08
N ALA A 323 -3.66 -17.39 -30.40
CA ALA A 323 -3.23 -16.68 -29.22
C ALA A 323 -2.89 -17.66 -28.07
N PRO A 324 -1.76 -17.44 -27.35
CA PRO A 324 -1.45 -18.18 -26.13
C PRO A 324 -2.62 -18.20 -25.15
N VAL A 325 -2.91 -19.37 -24.60
CA VAL A 325 -3.94 -19.53 -23.58
C VAL A 325 -3.42 -18.99 -22.25
N ALA A 326 -4.20 -18.14 -21.59
CA ALA A 326 -3.84 -17.60 -20.29
C ALA A 326 -3.64 -18.74 -19.26
N PRO A 327 -2.53 -18.75 -18.49
CA PRO A 327 -2.28 -19.76 -17.47
C PRO A 327 -3.45 -19.89 -16.50
N VAL A 328 -3.92 -21.11 -16.24
CA VAL A 328 -5.00 -21.38 -15.28
C VAL A 328 -4.41 -21.53 -13.88
N TYR A 329 -4.89 -20.72 -12.94
CA TYR A 329 -4.52 -20.82 -11.54
C TYR A 329 -5.66 -21.50 -10.78
N ARG A 330 -5.43 -22.74 -10.33
CA ARG A 330 -6.48 -23.59 -9.72
C ARG A 330 -6.80 -23.24 -8.26
N GLY A 331 -6.33 -22.10 -7.77
CA GLY A 331 -6.37 -21.76 -6.34
C GLY A 331 -5.57 -22.77 -5.50
N GLY A 332 -5.72 -22.68 -4.18
CA GLY A 332 -5.04 -23.60 -3.25
C GLY A 332 -3.61 -23.20 -2.93
N TRP A 333 -2.82 -24.19 -2.51
CA TRP A 333 -1.42 -24.04 -2.11
C TRP A 333 -0.51 -24.35 -3.29
N VAL A 334 0.36 -23.39 -3.66
CA VAL A 334 1.13 -23.47 -4.92
C VAL A 334 2.18 -24.58 -4.88
N LEU A 335 2.70 -24.89 -3.68
CA LEU A 335 3.77 -25.88 -3.48
C LEU A 335 3.24 -27.28 -3.09
N GLY A 336 1.93 -27.53 -3.25
CA GLY A 336 1.24 -28.71 -2.73
C GLY A 336 0.65 -28.48 -1.34
N GLU A 337 0.08 -29.51 -0.71
CA GLU A 337 -0.45 -29.40 0.64
C GLU A 337 0.67 -29.09 1.66
N PRO A 338 0.52 -28.08 2.54
CA PRO A 338 1.48 -27.78 3.60
C PRO A 338 1.45 -28.84 4.71
N ASP A 339 2.60 -29.04 5.37
CA ASP A 339 2.70 -29.92 6.54
C ASP A 339 2.00 -29.34 7.77
N LEU A 340 1.91 -28.01 7.85
CA LEU A 340 1.21 -27.28 8.91
C LEU A 340 0.51 -26.06 8.31
N VAL A 341 -0.77 -25.87 8.64
CA VAL A 341 -1.53 -24.66 8.28
C VAL A 341 -1.85 -23.88 9.54
N LEU A 342 -1.27 -22.69 9.66
CA LEU A 342 -1.56 -21.73 10.70
C LEU A 342 -2.60 -20.72 10.21
N THR A 343 -3.61 -20.45 11.02
CA THR A 343 -4.69 -19.50 10.68
C THR A 343 -4.76 -18.43 11.76
N MET A 344 -5.00 -17.18 11.38
CA MET A 344 -5.30 -16.12 12.35
C MET A 344 -6.41 -16.60 13.29
N PRO A 345 -6.22 -16.50 14.62
CA PRO A 345 -7.14 -17.08 15.59
C PRO A 345 -8.54 -16.53 15.39
N GLU A 346 -8.64 -15.22 15.19
CA GLU A 346 -9.87 -14.49 14.93
C GLU A 346 -9.77 -13.63 13.66
N ALA A 347 -10.92 -13.19 13.14
CA ALA A 347 -10.94 -12.28 12.01
C ALA A 347 -10.66 -10.84 12.45
N ALA A 348 -9.69 -10.19 11.81
CA ALA A 348 -9.44 -8.77 11.99
C ALA A 348 -10.55 -7.94 11.32
N LEU A 349 -10.98 -6.86 11.97
CA LEU A 349 -11.90 -5.87 11.40
C LEU A 349 -11.10 -4.63 10.98
N ILE A 350 -10.94 -4.44 9.68
CA ILE A 350 -10.19 -3.34 9.10
C ILE A 350 -11.17 -2.17 8.86
N PRO A 351 -10.87 -0.95 9.35
CA PRO A 351 -11.73 0.19 9.13
C PRO A 351 -11.77 0.59 7.64
N ALA A 352 -12.82 1.32 7.25
CA ALA A 352 -12.99 1.81 5.88
C ALA A 352 -11.94 2.85 5.47
N GLU A 353 -11.45 3.60 6.44
CA GLU A 353 -10.55 4.74 6.27
C GLU A 353 -9.57 4.79 7.44
N GLY A 354 -8.58 5.67 7.31
CA GLY A 354 -7.55 5.88 8.31
C GLY A 354 -6.18 5.60 7.73
N ASP A 355 -5.18 5.71 8.61
CA ASP A 355 -3.81 5.42 8.28
C ASP A 355 -3.60 3.92 8.04
N ASP A 356 -2.42 3.58 7.56
CA ASP A 356 -2.01 2.19 7.49
C ASP A 356 -1.90 1.54 8.85
N VAL A 357 -2.33 0.28 8.91
CA VAL A 357 -2.33 -0.49 10.14
C VAL A 357 -1.36 -1.65 9.99
N TYR A 358 -0.36 -1.66 10.88
CA TYR A 358 0.50 -2.82 11.10
C TYR A 358 -0.04 -3.60 12.30
N TRP A 359 -0.45 -4.83 12.04
CA TRP A 359 -1.11 -5.68 13.03
C TRP A 359 -0.39 -7.01 13.14
N TYR A 360 -0.11 -7.44 14.37
CA TYR A 360 0.70 -8.60 14.69
C TYR A 360 -0.20 -9.66 15.34
N PHE A 361 -0.42 -10.76 14.63
CA PHE A 361 -1.24 -11.87 15.08
C PHE A 361 -0.37 -12.98 15.63
N VAL A 362 -0.60 -13.37 16.88
CA VAL A 362 0.13 -14.43 17.56
C VAL A 362 -0.62 -15.75 17.35
N ILE A 363 0.04 -16.71 16.72
CA ILE A 363 -0.56 -17.99 16.36
C ILE A 363 0.28 -19.12 16.99
N PRO A 364 -0.24 -19.83 18.00
CA PRO A 364 0.45 -20.99 18.57
C PRO A 364 0.78 -22.01 17.49
N SER A 365 2.07 -22.38 17.35
CA SER A 365 2.48 -23.30 16.28
C SER A 365 2.00 -24.74 16.50
N GLY A 366 1.79 -25.13 17.77
CA GLY A 366 1.49 -26.51 18.16
C GLY A 366 2.65 -27.49 17.96
N LEU A 367 3.86 -27.00 17.63
CA LEU A 367 5.03 -27.84 17.42
C LEU A 367 5.46 -28.53 18.71
N VAL A 368 5.62 -29.85 18.65
CA VAL A 368 6.09 -30.68 19.78
C VAL A 368 7.59 -30.99 19.71
N SER A 369 8.23 -30.69 18.59
CA SER A 369 9.66 -30.87 18.33
C SER A 369 10.18 -29.73 17.46
N ASP A 370 11.49 -29.47 17.55
CA ASP A 370 12.16 -28.51 16.67
C ASP A 370 12.07 -28.97 15.21
N ARG A 371 11.81 -28.04 14.30
CA ARG A 371 11.66 -28.34 12.86
C ARG A 371 12.45 -27.35 12.01
N MET A 372 12.67 -27.76 10.76
CA MET A 372 13.33 -26.94 9.74
C MET A 372 12.36 -26.63 8.62
N ILE A 373 12.05 -25.36 8.42
CA ILE A 373 11.12 -24.86 7.41
C ILE A 373 11.83 -24.74 6.06
N THR A 374 11.28 -25.38 5.03
CA THR A 374 11.77 -25.27 3.64
C THR A 374 11.04 -24.21 2.84
N ALA A 375 9.77 -23.94 3.15
CA ALA A 375 8.96 -22.94 2.47
C ALA A 375 7.87 -22.42 3.41
N ILE A 376 7.44 -21.19 3.13
CA ILE A 376 6.25 -20.59 3.69
C ILE A 376 5.40 -20.09 2.51
N ASP A 377 4.11 -20.41 2.53
CA ASP A 377 3.12 -19.93 1.59
C ASP A 377 2.05 -19.15 2.35
N PHE A 378 1.92 -17.85 2.07
CA PHE A 378 0.97 -16.98 2.74
C PHE A 378 -0.25 -16.74 1.85
N ARG A 379 -1.42 -16.91 2.44
CA ARG A 379 -2.70 -16.74 1.77
C ARG A 379 -3.53 -15.69 2.52
N PRO A 380 -3.64 -14.47 1.95
CA PRO A 380 -4.57 -13.47 2.44
C PRO A 380 -5.99 -14.05 2.58
N GLY A 381 -6.67 -13.77 3.68
CA GLY A 381 -8.10 -14.06 3.79
C GLY A 381 -8.91 -13.09 2.92
N ASN A 382 -8.42 -11.87 2.78
CA ASN A 382 -8.95 -10.81 1.95
C ASN A 382 -7.79 -10.05 1.27
N SER A 383 -7.51 -10.42 0.03
CA SER A 383 -6.42 -9.83 -0.76
C SER A 383 -6.61 -8.33 -1.06
N ARG A 384 -7.81 -7.77 -0.84
CA ARG A 384 -8.11 -6.36 -1.11
C ARG A 384 -7.49 -5.41 -0.08
N VAL A 385 -7.32 -5.88 1.16
CA VAL A 385 -6.79 -5.09 2.28
C VAL A 385 -5.36 -5.46 2.65
N VAL A 386 -4.94 -6.70 2.43
CA VAL A 386 -3.58 -7.15 2.77
C VAL A 386 -2.58 -6.64 1.73
N HIS A 387 -1.67 -5.78 2.16
CA HIS A 387 -0.65 -5.20 1.28
C HIS A 387 0.66 -6.00 1.30
N HIS A 388 1.18 -6.29 2.49
CA HIS A 388 2.28 -7.23 2.71
C HIS A 388 2.13 -7.92 4.06
N ALA A 389 2.89 -8.99 4.26
CA ALA A 389 2.99 -9.69 5.53
C ALA A 389 4.44 -10.06 5.84
N SER A 390 4.80 -10.04 7.11
CA SER A 390 6.13 -10.45 7.60
C SER A 390 5.96 -11.54 8.64
N PHE A 391 6.94 -12.44 8.72
CA PHE A 391 6.86 -13.65 9.53
C PHE A 391 8.03 -13.71 10.51
N ARG A 392 7.70 -13.93 11.78
CA ARG A 392 8.65 -14.32 12.82
C ARG A 392 8.09 -15.47 13.63
N TYR A 393 8.96 -16.12 14.40
CA TYR A 393 8.50 -16.90 15.55
C TYR A 393 8.96 -16.23 16.85
N ASP A 394 8.25 -16.48 17.94
CA ASP A 394 8.62 -16.11 19.29
C ASP A 394 8.66 -17.36 20.16
N ASP A 395 9.81 -17.62 20.78
CA ASP A 395 10.07 -18.74 21.69
C ASP A 395 10.12 -18.31 23.16
N THR A 396 9.79 -17.06 23.46
CA THR A 396 9.81 -16.49 24.82
C THR A 396 8.43 -16.22 25.40
N GLY A 397 7.39 -16.21 24.56
CA GLY A 397 6.02 -15.84 24.94
C GLY A 397 5.80 -14.33 25.08
N ARG A 398 6.79 -13.50 24.70
CA ARG A 398 6.68 -12.03 24.74
C ARG A 398 5.59 -11.52 23.80
N ALA A 399 5.40 -12.15 22.64
CA ALA A 399 4.35 -11.80 21.70
C ALA A 399 2.96 -12.03 22.30
N ARG A 400 2.73 -13.14 23.01
CA ARG A 400 1.47 -13.38 23.75
C ARG A 400 1.22 -12.33 24.82
N LEU A 401 2.26 -11.86 25.51
CA LEU A 401 2.13 -10.78 26.49
C LEU A 401 1.74 -9.44 25.84
N LEU A 402 2.23 -9.16 24.62
CA LEU A 402 1.82 -7.96 23.87
C LEU A 402 0.38 -8.09 23.38
N ASP A 403 0.02 -9.25 22.83
CA ASP A 403 -1.34 -9.57 22.40
C ASP A 403 -2.35 -9.39 23.54
N ALA A 404 -2.05 -9.90 24.73
CA ALA A 404 -2.90 -9.75 25.92
C ALA A 404 -3.15 -8.30 26.39
N THR A 405 -2.43 -7.31 25.84
CA THR A 405 -2.67 -5.88 26.15
C THR A 405 -3.61 -5.19 25.17
N ASP A 406 -3.92 -5.81 24.03
CA ASP A 406 -4.87 -5.28 23.05
C ASP A 406 -6.19 -6.08 23.14
N PRO A 407 -7.35 -5.44 23.33
CA PRO A 407 -8.64 -6.15 23.34
C PRO A 407 -9.06 -6.66 21.95
N ALA A 408 -8.43 -6.18 20.87
CA ALA A 408 -8.64 -6.70 19.52
C ALA A 408 -7.71 -7.90 19.27
N PRO A 409 -8.00 -8.78 18.28
CA PRO A 409 -7.15 -9.95 18.03
C PRO A 409 -5.74 -9.55 17.59
N GLY A 410 -4.70 -10.05 18.24
CA GLY A 410 -3.33 -9.60 17.96
C GLY A 410 -3.09 -8.19 18.53
N TYR A 411 -1.85 -7.72 18.47
CA TYR A 411 -1.49 -6.37 18.93
C TYR A 411 -1.14 -5.44 17.76
N ARG A 412 -1.42 -4.14 17.93
CA ARG A 412 -1.09 -3.11 16.93
C ARG A 412 0.14 -2.31 17.36
N ARG A 413 1.04 -2.00 16.41
CA ARG A 413 2.16 -1.08 16.61
C ARG A 413 2.41 -0.26 15.34
N HIS A 414 3.03 0.89 15.49
CA HIS A 414 3.45 1.72 14.36
C HIS A 414 4.87 1.35 13.92
N GLY A 415 5.15 0.06 13.70
CA GLY A 415 6.48 -0.47 13.39
C GLY A 415 7.15 -1.25 14.54
N GLY A 416 8.21 -1.98 14.20
CA GLY A 416 8.97 -2.84 15.13
C GLY A 416 8.22 -4.06 15.66
N TRP A 417 8.91 -5.12 16.09
CA TRP A 417 8.25 -6.34 16.55
C TRP A 417 7.78 -6.29 18.01
N GLY A 418 8.42 -5.45 18.83
CA GLY A 418 8.18 -5.39 20.28
C GLY A 418 8.87 -6.50 21.08
N PHE A 419 9.61 -7.37 20.40
CA PHE A 419 10.46 -8.43 20.95
C PHE A 419 11.67 -8.67 20.03
N SER A 420 12.76 -9.16 20.60
CA SER A 420 14.05 -9.36 19.91
C SER A 420 14.49 -10.82 19.80
N SER A 421 13.82 -11.72 20.53
CA SER A 421 14.00 -13.17 20.48
C SER A 421 13.25 -13.80 19.31
N GLY A 422 13.63 -15.03 18.96
CA GLY A 422 13.10 -15.73 17.80
C GLY A 422 13.66 -15.25 16.45
N GLY A 423 13.44 -16.05 15.41
CA GLY A 423 14.04 -15.86 14.09
C GLY A 423 13.07 -15.27 13.07
N THR A 424 13.60 -14.47 12.14
CA THR A 424 12.86 -14.02 10.94
C THR A 424 12.63 -15.20 10.01
N LEU A 425 11.39 -15.34 9.55
CA LEU A 425 10.94 -16.42 8.67
C LEU A 425 10.65 -15.91 7.25
N GLY A 426 10.97 -14.66 6.96
CA GLY A 426 10.76 -13.98 5.69
C GLY A 426 9.47 -13.17 5.66
N GLY A 427 8.97 -12.90 4.46
CA GLY A 427 7.73 -12.16 4.26
C GLY A 427 7.08 -12.45 2.92
N TRP A 428 5.95 -11.80 2.70
CA TRP A 428 5.14 -11.89 1.51
C TRP A 428 4.73 -10.49 1.07
N ALA A 429 4.78 -10.24 -0.24
CA ALA A 429 4.21 -9.08 -0.89
C ALA A 429 3.48 -9.51 -2.15
N ALA A 430 2.54 -8.68 -2.60
CA ALA A 430 1.76 -8.97 -3.81
C ALA A 430 2.67 -9.30 -5.01
N GLY A 431 2.47 -10.49 -5.60
CA GLY A 431 3.21 -10.96 -6.77
C GLY A 431 4.37 -11.90 -6.48
N ILE A 432 4.89 -11.92 -5.25
CA ILE A 432 5.88 -12.91 -4.81
C ILE A 432 5.22 -14.29 -4.80
N GLN A 433 5.90 -15.27 -5.39
CA GLN A 433 5.47 -16.67 -5.37
C GLN A 433 6.20 -17.41 -4.23
N PRO A 434 5.52 -18.31 -3.50
CA PRO A 434 6.16 -19.14 -2.49
C PRO A 434 7.20 -20.06 -3.15
N GLN A 435 8.32 -20.28 -2.48
CA GLN A 435 9.39 -21.14 -2.97
C GLN A 435 9.97 -22.02 -1.87
N ARG A 436 10.39 -23.22 -2.27
CA ARG A 436 11.24 -24.06 -1.43
C ARG A 436 12.66 -23.54 -1.49
N LEU A 437 13.29 -23.49 -0.32
CA LEU A 437 14.74 -23.38 -0.21
C LEU A 437 15.43 -24.49 -1.00
N ALA A 438 16.67 -24.25 -1.40
CA ALA A 438 17.47 -25.27 -2.08
C ALA A 438 17.58 -26.56 -1.24
N PRO A 439 17.71 -27.74 -1.87
CA PRO A 439 17.87 -28.99 -1.14
C PRO A 439 18.99 -28.91 -0.09
N GLY A 440 18.73 -29.40 1.12
CA GLY A 440 19.65 -29.33 2.25
C GLY A 440 19.58 -28.04 3.08
N LEU A 441 18.77 -27.06 2.70
CA LEU A 441 18.58 -25.83 3.48
C LEU A 441 17.25 -25.83 4.24
N GLY A 442 17.23 -25.15 5.39
CA GLY A 442 16.01 -24.93 6.18
C GLY A 442 16.12 -23.74 7.12
N ARG A 443 15.00 -23.12 7.48
CA ARG A 443 14.92 -22.11 8.56
C ARG A 443 14.51 -22.79 9.87
N PRO A 444 15.27 -22.64 10.97
CA PRO A 444 14.93 -23.28 12.23
C PRO A 444 13.68 -22.64 12.87
N ILE A 445 12.82 -23.48 13.44
CA ILE A 445 11.74 -23.09 14.34
C ILE A 445 11.70 -24.05 15.53
N THR A 446 11.56 -23.51 16.73
CA THR A 446 11.64 -24.27 17.98
C THR A 446 10.28 -24.83 18.38
N ALA A 447 10.29 -25.98 19.07
CA ALA A 447 9.11 -26.56 19.69
C ALA A 447 8.42 -25.56 20.63
N GLY A 448 7.09 -25.56 20.66
CA GLY A 448 6.29 -24.71 21.54
C GLY A 448 6.27 -23.22 21.20
N SER A 449 7.02 -22.77 20.19
CA SER A 449 7.05 -21.36 19.76
C SER A 449 5.71 -20.89 19.19
N ASP A 450 5.47 -19.59 19.24
CA ASP A 450 4.39 -18.92 18.53
C ASP A 450 4.87 -18.45 17.16
N PHE A 451 4.06 -18.63 16.13
CA PHE A 451 4.25 -17.94 14.87
C PHE A 451 3.62 -16.54 14.97
N VAL A 452 4.39 -15.51 14.74
CA VAL A 452 3.93 -14.11 14.76
C VAL A 452 3.82 -13.61 13.33
N LEU A 453 2.58 -13.38 12.91
CA LEU A 453 2.23 -12.87 11.59
C LEU A 453 1.99 -11.35 11.69
N GLN A 454 2.91 -10.55 11.17
CA GLN A 454 2.66 -9.13 10.95
C GLN A 454 1.95 -8.95 9.60
N VAL A 455 0.82 -8.26 9.58
CA VAL A 455 0.10 -7.88 8.36
C VAL A 455 0.02 -6.36 8.28
N HIS A 456 0.42 -5.82 7.15
CA HIS A 456 0.22 -4.42 6.79
C HIS A 456 -1.08 -4.29 5.98
N TYR A 457 -2.07 -3.62 6.54
CA TYR A 457 -3.38 -3.41 5.92
C TYR A 457 -3.51 -2.01 5.31
N HIS A 458 -4.04 -1.97 4.09
CA HIS A 458 -4.50 -0.77 3.41
C HIS A 458 -6.04 -0.68 3.44
N PRO A 459 -6.63 0.33 4.10
CA PRO A 459 -8.06 0.60 4.00
C PRO A 459 -8.52 0.80 2.54
N THR A 460 -9.67 0.23 2.18
CA THR A 460 -10.18 0.19 0.79
C THR A 460 -11.30 1.19 0.50
N GLY A 461 -11.69 2.00 1.49
CA GLY A 461 -12.90 2.80 1.48
C GLY A 461 -14.15 2.06 1.98
N GLN A 462 -14.02 0.82 2.46
CA GLN A 462 -15.12 0.06 3.08
C GLN A 462 -14.63 -0.71 4.30
N PRO A 463 -15.45 -0.95 5.32
CA PRO A 463 -15.09 -1.85 6.41
C PRO A 463 -14.91 -3.25 5.86
N GLU A 464 -13.77 -3.86 6.13
CA GLU A 464 -13.36 -5.14 5.56
C GLU A 464 -12.98 -6.10 6.68
N ARG A 465 -13.00 -7.39 6.38
CA ARG A 465 -12.57 -8.43 7.30
C ARG A 465 -11.44 -9.22 6.66
N ASP A 466 -10.45 -9.58 7.47
CA ASP A 466 -9.39 -10.50 7.05
C ASP A 466 -9.23 -11.63 8.06
N ARG A 467 -8.95 -12.83 7.55
CA ARG A 467 -8.51 -13.98 8.34
C ARG A 467 -7.54 -14.80 7.50
N SER A 468 -6.32 -14.30 7.42
CA SER A 468 -5.23 -14.89 6.65
C SER A 468 -4.74 -16.22 7.21
N ARG A 469 -4.10 -17.00 6.33
CA ARG A 469 -3.54 -18.33 6.60
C ARG A 469 -2.09 -18.42 6.11
N VAL A 470 -1.30 -19.23 6.80
CA VAL A 470 0.10 -19.51 6.49
C VAL A 470 0.26 -21.03 6.36
N GLY A 471 0.69 -21.50 5.20
CA GLY A 471 1.13 -22.87 4.97
C GLY A 471 2.63 -22.98 5.21
N ILE A 472 3.04 -23.88 6.10
CA ILE A 472 4.43 -24.16 6.43
C ILE A 472 4.79 -25.54 5.90
N TYR A 473 5.93 -25.62 5.22
CA TYR A 473 6.47 -26.87 4.70
C TYR A 473 7.79 -27.16 5.40
N PHE A 474 7.91 -28.33 6.00
CA PHE A 474 9.09 -28.74 6.73
C PHE A 474 10.00 -29.62 5.87
N LEU A 475 11.26 -29.72 6.27
CA LEU A 475 12.07 -30.85 5.88
C LEU A 475 11.41 -32.13 6.46
N PRO A 476 11.32 -33.21 5.68
CA PRO A 476 10.83 -34.49 6.17
C PRO A 476 11.61 -34.92 7.42
N GLU A 477 10.89 -35.37 8.44
CA GLU A 477 11.54 -35.98 9.60
C GLU A 477 12.27 -37.24 9.13
N ARG A 478 13.55 -37.37 9.50
CA ARG A 478 14.32 -38.53 9.11
C ARG A 478 13.77 -39.75 9.85
N SER A 479 13.37 -40.77 9.11
CA SER A 479 13.25 -42.11 9.68
C SER A 479 14.67 -42.58 10.04
N PRO A 480 14.93 -43.13 11.23
CA PRO A 480 16.24 -43.66 11.62
C PRO A 480 16.53 -44.97 10.88
N SER A 481 16.56 -44.94 9.54
CA SER A 481 17.02 -46.06 8.72
C SER A 481 18.54 -46.01 8.59
N VAL A 482 19.17 -47.05 9.13
CA VAL A 482 20.60 -47.31 9.20
C VAL A 482 21.27 -47.17 7.82
N GLY A 483 22.33 -46.37 7.73
CA GLY A 483 23.40 -46.58 6.74
C GLY A 483 23.61 -45.54 5.63
N SER A 484 22.71 -44.57 5.42
CA SER A 484 23.00 -43.46 4.48
C SER A 484 23.34 -42.19 5.24
N ALA A 485 24.54 -41.64 5.05
CA ALA A 485 24.89 -40.30 5.51
C ALA A 485 23.95 -39.29 4.84
N ALA A 486 22.86 -38.96 5.53
CA ALA A 486 21.86 -38.06 4.99
C ALA A 486 22.45 -36.64 4.91
N PRO A 487 22.18 -35.88 3.82
CA PRO A 487 22.82 -34.59 3.57
C PRO A 487 22.64 -33.65 4.76
N GLU A 488 23.75 -33.11 5.27
CA GLU A 488 23.75 -32.19 6.41
C GLU A 488 22.78 -31.02 6.13
N ILE A 489 21.84 -30.79 7.03
CA ILE A 489 20.89 -29.68 6.89
C ILE A 489 21.60 -28.41 7.34
N THR A 490 21.72 -27.43 6.44
CA THR A 490 22.35 -26.15 6.73
C THR A 490 21.28 -25.10 7.05
N PRO A 491 21.26 -24.57 8.29
CA PRO A 491 20.30 -23.52 8.66
C PRO A 491 20.57 -22.22 7.91
N VAL A 492 19.52 -21.67 7.30
CA VAL A 492 19.50 -20.30 6.80
C VAL A 492 19.18 -19.38 7.98
N VAL A 493 20.01 -18.36 8.17
CA VAL A 493 19.86 -17.36 9.25
C VAL A 493 19.92 -15.97 8.65
N GLU A 494 19.25 -15.03 9.30
CA GLU A 494 19.26 -13.63 8.89
C GLU A 494 20.39 -12.88 9.63
N ILE A 495 21.09 -12.02 8.92
CA ILE A 495 22.00 -11.02 9.50
C ILE A 495 21.61 -9.62 9.05
N PHE A 496 21.92 -8.63 9.88
CA PHE A 496 21.61 -7.23 9.64
C PHE A 496 22.88 -6.44 9.32
N VAL A 497 22.75 -5.40 8.50
CA VAL A 497 23.76 -4.34 8.31
C VAL A 497 23.04 -3.01 8.47
N GLY A 498 23.49 -2.17 9.40
CA GLY A 498 22.78 -0.97 9.81
C GLY A 498 23.61 -0.15 10.79
N ASP A 499 23.31 1.14 10.85
CA ASP A 499 23.92 2.07 11.80
C ASP A 499 22.84 2.90 12.51
N MET A 500 22.68 2.64 13.82
CA MET A 500 21.70 3.30 14.67
C MET A 500 22.08 4.74 15.07
N SER A 501 23.23 5.25 14.62
CA SER A 501 23.62 6.65 14.85
C SER A 501 22.89 7.67 13.96
N LEU A 502 21.98 7.21 13.10
CA LEU A 502 21.25 8.03 12.13
C LEU A 502 20.51 9.20 12.80
N GLU A 503 20.77 10.40 12.30
CA GLU A 503 20.05 11.62 12.61
C GLU A 503 19.83 12.43 11.33
N ILE A 504 18.57 12.81 11.09
CA ILE A 504 18.13 13.55 9.90
C ILE A 504 17.59 14.91 10.33
N PRO A 505 18.37 16.00 10.17
CA PRO A 505 17.90 17.34 10.51
C PRO A 505 16.71 17.77 9.64
N PRO A 506 15.81 18.62 10.17
CA PRO A 506 14.68 19.14 9.40
C PRO A 506 15.19 19.97 8.20
N GLY A 507 14.52 19.85 7.06
CA GLY A 507 14.84 20.58 5.83
C GLY A 507 15.93 19.94 4.95
N ARG A 508 16.60 18.88 5.41
CA ARG A 508 17.67 18.21 4.63
C ARG A 508 17.06 17.29 3.57
N SER A 509 17.31 17.57 2.29
CA SER A 509 16.69 16.83 1.17
C SER A 509 17.54 15.71 0.55
N ASP A 510 18.81 15.55 0.95
CA ASP A 510 19.68 14.49 0.45
C ASP A 510 20.75 14.12 1.49
N LEU A 511 20.33 13.71 2.69
CA LEU A 511 21.27 13.22 3.71
C LEU A 511 21.78 11.84 3.31
N TYR A 512 23.10 11.69 3.22
CA TYR A 512 23.77 10.40 3.03
C TYR A 512 24.18 9.80 4.38
N HIS A 513 23.84 8.52 4.62
CA HIS A 513 24.20 7.78 5.84
C HIS A 513 24.55 6.32 5.49
N PRO A 514 25.84 5.93 5.54
CA PRO A 514 26.25 4.56 5.31
C PRO A 514 26.27 3.72 6.60
N ALA A 515 26.08 2.41 6.44
CA ALA A 515 26.29 1.41 7.45
C ALA A 515 27.26 0.33 6.96
N GLU A 516 28.05 -0.23 7.88
CA GLU A 516 29.06 -1.24 7.55
C GLU A 516 29.07 -2.39 8.56
N TYR A 517 29.28 -3.61 8.07
CA TYR A 517 29.47 -4.80 8.89
C TYR A 517 30.51 -5.72 8.25
N THR A 518 31.52 -6.13 9.03
CA THR A 518 32.57 -7.05 8.56
C THR A 518 32.23 -8.48 8.97
N LEU A 519 32.25 -9.38 7.99
CA LEU A 519 31.93 -10.79 8.19
C LEU A 519 33.04 -11.49 9.00
N PRO A 520 32.72 -12.09 10.18
CA PRO A 520 33.73 -12.76 11.00
C PRO A 520 34.11 -14.15 10.44
N VAL A 521 33.27 -14.71 9.58
CA VAL A 521 33.39 -16.05 8.99
C VAL A 521 32.96 -16.01 7.53
N PRO A 522 33.34 -17.00 6.70
CA PRO A 522 32.81 -17.12 5.34
C PRO A 522 31.31 -17.41 5.37
N VAL A 523 30.56 -16.80 4.45
CA VAL A 523 29.10 -16.97 4.34
C VAL A 523 28.67 -17.12 2.89
N THR A 524 27.50 -17.69 2.67
CA THR A 524 26.82 -17.69 1.37
C THR A 524 25.53 -16.89 1.49
N ILE A 525 25.39 -15.81 0.73
CA ILE A 525 24.17 -14.99 0.67
C ILE A 525 23.17 -15.64 -0.28
N HIS A 526 21.92 -15.74 0.16
CA HIS A 526 20.79 -16.29 -0.61
C HIS A 526 19.79 -15.22 -1.02
N SER A 527 19.55 -14.22 -0.18
CA SER A 527 18.67 -13.08 -0.51
C SER A 527 19.12 -11.81 0.17
N VAL A 528 18.62 -10.68 -0.35
CA VAL A 528 18.87 -9.34 0.16
C VAL A 528 17.56 -8.59 0.31
N LEU A 529 17.38 -7.86 1.41
CA LEU A 529 16.22 -7.02 1.67
C LEU A 529 16.72 -5.65 2.16
N PRO A 530 16.80 -4.64 1.28
CA PRO A 530 17.03 -3.27 1.70
C PRO A 530 15.75 -2.71 2.36
N HIS A 531 15.90 -2.00 3.47
CA HIS A 531 14.80 -1.47 4.28
C HIS A 531 15.07 -0.04 4.75
N MET A 532 14.10 0.84 4.48
CA MET A 532 14.05 2.23 4.94
C MET A 532 12.58 2.62 5.18
N HIS A 533 12.32 3.72 5.90
CA HIS A 533 10.98 4.25 6.15
C HIS A 533 10.61 5.38 5.17
N LEU A 534 9.81 6.33 5.62
CA LEU A 534 9.13 7.33 4.79
C LEU A 534 10.06 8.41 4.24
N LEU A 535 11.19 8.68 4.89
CA LEU A 535 12.16 9.67 4.43
C LEU A 535 13.19 9.07 3.48
N GLY A 536 13.24 7.75 3.36
CA GLY A 536 14.13 7.06 2.42
C GLY A 536 13.87 7.47 0.98
N ARG A 537 14.96 7.70 0.23
CA ARG A 537 14.93 8.11 -1.18
C ARG A 537 15.56 7.07 -2.10
N ARG A 538 16.70 6.53 -1.68
CA ARG A 538 17.46 5.52 -2.43
C ARG A 538 18.43 4.81 -1.50
N CYS A 539 18.83 3.61 -1.90
CA CYS A 539 19.88 2.85 -1.20
C CYS A 539 20.74 2.04 -2.17
N ARG A 540 21.99 1.75 -1.79
CA ARG A 540 22.93 0.91 -2.55
C ARG A 540 23.72 0.03 -1.61
N SER A 541 23.98 -1.21 -2.02
CA SER A 541 24.66 -2.18 -1.16
C SER A 541 25.74 -2.93 -1.93
N TRP A 542 26.86 -3.15 -1.25
CA TRP A 542 28.06 -3.76 -1.80
C TRP A 542 28.68 -4.73 -0.81
N ALA A 543 29.32 -5.77 -1.32
CA ALA A 543 30.30 -6.56 -0.59
C ALA A 543 31.71 -6.16 -1.06
N VAL A 544 32.51 -5.58 -0.18
CA VAL A 544 33.90 -5.23 -0.42
C VAL A 544 34.76 -6.38 0.09
N LEU A 545 35.30 -7.18 -0.82
CA LEU A 545 36.13 -8.33 -0.49
C LEU A 545 37.46 -7.90 0.16
N PRO A 546 38.17 -8.80 0.88
CA PRO A 546 39.46 -8.48 1.50
C PRO A 546 40.52 -7.94 0.53
N ASN A 547 40.42 -8.29 -0.76
CA ASN A 547 41.31 -7.78 -1.82
C ASN A 547 40.88 -6.42 -2.39
N GLY A 548 39.86 -5.77 -1.81
CA GLY A 548 39.32 -4.48 -2.25
C GLY A 548 38.29 -4.55 -3.40
N ARG A 549 38.07 -5.72 -4.02
CA ARG A 549 37.07 -5.87 -5.09
C ARG A 549 35.66 -5.64 -4.53
N LYS A 550 34.89 -4.77 -5.18
CA LYS A 550 33.48 -4.53 -4.86
C LYS A 550 32.58 -5.47 -5.67
N VAL A 551 31.65 -6.13 -4.99
CA VAL A 551 30.60 -6.96 -5.60
C VAL A 551 29.25 -6.30 -5.30
N PRO A 552 28.44 -5.94 -6.31
CA PRO A 552 27.14 -5.31 -6.08
C PRO A 552 26.14 -6.31 -5.48
N LEU A 553 25.37 -5.87 -4.48
CA LEU A 553 24.33 -6.69 -3.84
C LEU A 553 22.92 -6.26 -4.28
N VAL A 554 22.56 -5.00 -4.05
CA VAL A 554 21.27 -4.41 -4.44
C VAL A 554 21.39 -2.89 -4.53
N ALA A 555 20.65 -2.27 -5.45
CA ALA A 555 20.47 -0.83 -5.50
C ALA A 555 19.02 -0.49 -5.85
N VAL A 556 18.47 0.51 -5.16
CA VAL A 556 17.13 1.05 -5.37
C VAL A 556 17.29 2.56 -5.50
N ASP A 557 17.04 3.13 -6.68
CA ASP A 557 17.23 4.56 -6.96
C ASP A 557 15.99 5.43 -6.65
N ASP A 558 14.81 4.80 -6.52
CA ASP A 558 13.51 5.43 -6.24
C ASP A 558 12.79 4.59 -5.18
N TRP A 559 13.24 4.75 -3.94
CA TRP A 559 12.68 4.10 -2.77
C TRP A 559 11.20 4.45 -2.63
N ASP A 560 10.40 3.45 -2.33
CA ASP A 560 8.97 3.60 -2.07
C ASP A 560 8.64 2.71 -0.89
N PHE A 561 8.27 3.31 0.24
CA PHE A 561 7.96 2.61 1.47
C PHE A 561 6.83 1.59 1.29
N ASN A 562 5.97 1.74 0.27
CA ASN A 562 4.93 0.76 -0.02
C ASN A 562 5.48 -0.49 -0.74
N TRP A 563 6.63 -0.40 -1.40
CA TRP A 563 7.21 -1.49 -2.20
C TRP A 563 8.51 -2.03 -1.58
N GLN A 564 8.39 -2.53 -0.36
CA GLN A 564 9.45 -3.25 0.35
C GLN A 564 9.46 -4.72 -0.09
N GLY A 565 10.63 -5.27 -0.40
CA GLY A 565 10.73 -6.61 -0.96
C GLY A 565 12.02 -7.32 -0.60
N GLN A 566 11.91 -8.64 -0.39
CA GLN A 566 13.04 -9.55 -0.24
C GLN A 566 13.42 -10.14 -1.61
N TYR A 567 14.64 -9.85 -2.07
CA TYR A 567 15.12 -10.26 -3.39
C TYR A 567 16.04 -11.47 -3.28
N HIS A 568 15.56 -12.61 -3.76
CA HIS A 568 16.32 -13.87 -3.75
C HIS A 568 17.29 -13.91 -4.92
N LEU A 569 18.57 -14.19 -4.66
CA LEU A 569 19.58 -14.28 -5.69
C LEU A 569 19.33 -15.49 -6.59
N ARG A 570 19.45 -15.28 -7.91
CA ARG A 570 19.41 -16.35 -8.91
C ARG A 570 20.48 -17.40 -8.63
N LYS A 571 21.69 -16.93 -8.34
CA LYS A 571 22.83 -17.73 -7.89
C LYS A 571 23.28 -17.22 -6.52
N PRO A 572 23.27 -18.06 -5.46
CA PRO A 572 23.78 -17.67 -4.16
C PRO A 572 25.23 -17.16 -4.25
N LEU A 573 25.58 -16.18 -3.43
CA LEU A 573 26.86 -15.49 -3.47
C LEU A 573 27.73 -15.89 -2.27
N LYS A 574 28.80 -16.63 -2.53
CA LYS A 574 29.80 -16.99 -1.52
C LYS A 574 30.74 -15.82 -1.26
N LEU A 575 30.94 -15.47 0.01
CA LEU A 575 31.83 -14.41 0.48
C LEU A 575 32.81 -14.97 1.53
N PRO A 576 34.10 -14.62 1.47
CA PRO A 576 35.07 -14.99 2.49
C PRO A 576 34.90 -14.16 3.77
N ALA A 577 35.44 -14.65 4.89
CA ALA A 577 35.63 -13.86 6.10
C ALA A 577 36.45 -12.58 5.80
N GLY A 578 36.23 -11.52 6.58
CA GLY A 578 36.85 -10.21 6.37
C GLY A 578 36.22 -9.40 5.23
N THR A 579 35.23 -9.95 4.52
CA THR A 579 34.42 -9.17 3.58
C THR A 579 33.62 -8.12 4.35
N ARG A 580 33.67 -6.88 3.89
CA ARG A 580 32.95 -5.75 4.46
C ARG A 580 31.67 -5.51 3.66
N LEU A 581 30.53 -5.72 4.31
CA LEU A 581 29.22 -5.40 3.77
C LEU A 581 28.95 -3.93 4.02
N VAL A 582 28.63 -3.18 2.95
CA VAL A 582 28.38 -1.74 2.99
C VAL A 582 26.97 -1.49 2.48
N HIS A 583 26.17 -0.77 3.27
CA HIS A 583 24.82 -0.34 2.92
C HIS A 583 24.74 1.18 2.97
N GLU A 584 24.57 1.79 1.82
CA GLU A 584 24.52 3.24 1.61
C GLU A 584 23.04 3.67 1.52
N SER A 585 22.62 4.62 2.35
CA SER A 585 21.24 5.13 2.38
C SER A 585 21.19 6.65 2.18
N TRP A 586 20.15 7.13 1.49
CA TRP A 586 19.87 8.55 1.30
C TRP A 586 18.46 8.93 1.74
N TYR A 587 18.30 10.06 2.41
CA TYR A 587 17.04 10.53 2.96
C TYR A 587 16.68 11.96 2.58
N ASP A 588 15.38 12.24 2.51
CA ASP A 588 14.79 13.56 2.28
C ASP A 588 13.80 13.93 3.40
N ASN A 589 14.24 14.75 4.36
CA ASN A 589 13.45 15.35 5.43
C ASN A 589 13.12 16.83 5.13
N SER A 590 12.97 17.20 3.85
CA SER A 590 12.50 18.53 3.45
C SER A 590 10.98 18.61 3.46
N SER A 591 10.44 19.83 3.41
CA SER A 591 9.02 20.08 3.17
C SER A 591 8.57 19.71 1.75
N GLY A 592 9.53 19.51 0.85
CA GLY A 592 9.29 19.04 -0.51
C GLY A 592 9.03 17.54 -0.60
N ASN A 593 9.48 16.73 0.38
CA ASN A 593 9.17 15.31 0.43
C ASN A 593 7.69 15.11 0.77
N PRO A 594 6.87 14.59 -0.17
CA PRO A 594 5.46 14.42 0.09
C PRO A 594 5.13 13.30 1.10
N PHE A 595 6.08 12.42 1.37
CA PHE A 595 5.98 11.33 2.35
C PHE A 595 6.44 11.73 3.74
N ASN A 596 6.94 12.97 3.94
CA ASN A 596 7.37 13.42 5.25
C ASN A 596 6.21 13.31 6.25
N PRO A 597 6.35 12.54 7.33
CA PRO A 597 5.28 12.36 8.33
C PRO A 597 5.07 13.62 9.19
N HIS A 598 5.87 14.67 8.99
CA HIS A 598 5.84 15.89 9.77
C HIS A 598 5.71 17.13 8.88
N SER A 599 4.72 17.98 9.20
CA SER A 599 4.56 19.30 8.60
C SER A 599 4.38 20.35 9.71
N PRO A 600 5.33 21.29 9.90
CA PRO A 600 6.62 21.39 9.21
C PRO A 600 7.57 20.22 9.56
N PRO A 601 8.63 19.97 8.75
CA PRO A 601 9.62 18.94 9.04
C PRO A 601 10.27 19.10 10.41
N ARG A 602 10.56 17.97 11.07
CA ARG A 602 11.20 17.90 12.39
C ARG A 602 12.44 17.01 12.31
N ARG A 603 13.33 17.11 13.30
CA ARG A 603 14.45 16.16 13.43
C ARG A 603 13.91 14.74 13.56
N VAL A 604 14.44 13.80 12.78
CA VAL A 604 14.12 12.38 12.83
C VAL A 604 15.39 11.60 13.14
N THR A 605 15.31 10.60 14.02
CA THR A 605 16.43 9.75 14.44
C THR A 605 16.16 8.30 14.07
N TRP A 606 17.16 7.43 14.29
CA TRP A 606 16.95 5.99 14.17
C TRP A 606 15.80 5.51 15.06
N GLY A 607 14.93 4.64 14.54
CA GLY A 607 13.88 4.02 15.34
C GLY A 607 13.00 3.05 14.54
N GLU A 608 12.28 2.18 15.24
CA GLU A 608 11.40 1.16 14.63
C GLU A 608 10.08 1.74 14.14
N GLY A 609 9.74 2.95 14.56
CA GLY A 609 8.54 3.65 14.18
C GLY A 609 8.52 4.03 12.70
N THR A 610 7.38 3.93 12.03
CA THR A 610 7.23 4.40 10.63
C THR A 610 7.50 5.89 10.46
N SER A 611 7.28 6.71 11.49
CA SER A 611 7.63 8.14 11.53
C SER A 611 9.05 8.41 12.05
N GLU A 612 9.72 7.38 12.57
CA GLU A 612 11.17 7.36 12.79
C GLU A 612 11.83 6.83 11.51
N GLU A 613 13.15 6.67 11.49
CA GLU A 613 13.83 6.24 10.26
C GLU A 613 14.85 5.13 10.51
N MET A 614 15.18 4.37 9.46
CA MET A 614 16.18 3.32 9.47
C MET A 614 16.86 3.21 8.10
N GLY A 615 18.08 2.68 8.09
CA GLY A 615 18.74 2.20 6.89
C GLY A 615 19.31 0.83 7.18
N LEU A 616 18.58 -0.22 6.82
CA LEU A 616 18.97 -1.60 7.09
C LEU A 616 19.10 -2.40 5.79
N LEU A 617 20.10 -3.26 5.76
CA LEU A 617 20.19 -4.36 4.80
C LEU A 617 20.09 -5.68 5.57
N LEU A 618 19.05 -6.45 5.29
CA LEU A 618 18.84 -7.78 5.84
C LEU A 618 19.30 -8.80 4.80
N LEU A 619 20.03 -9.81 5.26
CA LEU A 619 20.61 -10.84 4.40
C LEU A 619 20.29 -12.22 4.96
N ASP A 620 19.66 -13.06 4.13
CA ASP A 620 19.58 -14.50 4.43
C ASP A 620 20.89 -15.15 4.01
N VAL A 621 21.55 -15.82 4.96
CA VAL A 621 22.85 -16.41 4.76
C VAL A 621 22.95 -17.83 5.34
N THR A 622 23.89 -18.60 4.81
CA THR A 622 24.36 -19.84 5.42
C THR A 622 25.85 -19.73 5.72
N ALA A 623 26.30 -20.32 6.82
CA ALA A 623 27.71 -20.48 7.16
C ALA A 623 28.22 -21.88 6.75
N ASP A 624 29.54 -22.06 6.66
CA ASP A 624 30.14 -23.34 6.23
C ASP A 624 30.07 -24.43 7.30
N SER A 625 29.94 -24.05 8.57
CA SER A 625 29.84 -24.97 9.69
C SER A 625 28.88 -24.47 10.77
N ALA A 626 28.50 -25.35 11.69
CA ALA A 626 27.72 -24.97 12.87
C ALA A 626 28.47 -23.97 13.78
N ALA A 627 29.78 -24.14 13.94
CA ALA A 627 30.61 -23.23 14.72
C ALA A 627 30.69 -21.83 14.08
N ASP A 628 30.83 -21.76 12.75
CA ASP A 628 30.81 -20.49 12.02
C ASP A 628 29.45 -19.81 12.13
N ARG A 629 28.36 -20.58 12.03
CA ARG A 629 27.00 -20.05 12.21
C ARG A 629 26.82 -19.43 13.59
N THR A 630 27.22 -20.13 14.66
CA THR A 630 27.14 -19.60 16.02
C THR A 630 27.99 -18.33 16.18
N THR A 631 29.19 -18.32 15.61
CA THR A 631 30.07 -17.15 15.62
C THR A 631 29.44 -15.96 14.90
N LEU A 632 28.86 -16.19 13.72
CA LEU A 632 28.20 -15.18 12.90
C LEU A 632 27.00 -14.54 13.64
N ILE A 633 26.09 -15.36 14.17
CA ILE A 633 24.89 -14.88 14.87
C ILE A 633 25.29 -14.05 16.08
N ARG A 634 26.20 -14.57 16.91
CA ARG A 634 26.65 -13.87 18.12
C ARG A 634 27.33 -12.54 17.78
N HIS A 635 28.20 -12.54 16.77
CA HIS A 635 28.92 -11.34 16.36
C HIS A 635 27.98 -10.27 15.80
N ASN A 636 27.04 -10.65 14.92
CA ASN A 636 26.06 -9.73 14.36
C ASN A 636 25.12 -9.17 15.44
N TRP A 637 24.62 -10.03 16.34
CA TRP A 637 23.79 -9.59 17.45
C TRP A 637 24.53 -8.63 18.39
N SER A 638 25.76 -8.96 18.80
CA SER A 638 26.57 -8.09 19.65
C SER A 638 26.85 -6.73 18.99
N HIS A 639 27.11 -6.73 17.68
CA HIS A 639 27.32 -5.50 16.91
C HIS A 639 26.10 -4.57 16.98
N PHE A 640 24.88 -5.11 16.82
CA PHE A 640 23.65 -4.31 16.93
C PHE A 640 23.29 -3.94 18.37
N ALA A 641 23.48 -4.86 19.33
CA ALA A 641 23.22 -4.61 20.74
C ALA A 641 24.10 -3.48 21.30
N GLU A 642 25.35 -3.38 20.85
CA GLU A 642 26.23 -2.26 21.19
C GLU A 642 25.70 -0.92 20.66
N GLN A 643 25.27 -0.87 19.40
CA GLN A 643 24.66 0.33 18.82
C GLN A 643 23.38 0.73 19.56
N TYR A 644 22.52 -0.23 19.88
CA TYR A 644 21.29 0.00 20.62
C TYR A 644 21.54 0.55 22.03
N ARG A 645 22.56 0.05 22.74
CA ARG A 645 22.97 0.60 24.04
C ARG A 645 23.42 2.05 23.95
N ARG A 646 24.19 2.40 22.90
CA ARG A 646 24.59 3.79 22.64
C ARG A 646 23.39 4.69 22.36
N LEU A 647 22.44 4.22 21.56
CA LEU A 647 21.22 4.96 21.22
C LEU A 647 20.32 5.20 22.44
N SER A 648 20.08 4.16 23.25
CA SER A 648 19.17 4.22 24.41
C SER A 648 19.79 4.85 25.66
N GLY A 649 21.10 5.10 25.65
CA GLY A 649 21.84 5.59 26.81
C GLY A 649 21.94 4.57 27.96
N SER A 650 21.51 3.32 27.74
CA SER A 650 21.66 2.24 28.72
C SER A 650 23.14 1.80 28.77
N ARG A 651 23.80 2.05 29.91
CA ARG A 651 25.17 1.58 30.16
C ARG A 651 25.22 0.09 30.43
#